data_AF-A0A0P1F7S4-F1
#
_entry.id   AF-A0A0P1F7S4-F1
#
_cell.length_a   1.000
_cell.length_b   1.000
_cell.length_c   1.000
_cell.angle_alpha   90.00
_cell.angle_beta   90.00
_cell.angle_gamma   90.00
#
_symmetry.space_group_name_H-M   'P 1'
#
loop_
_entity.id
_entity.type
_entity.pdbx_description
1 polymer ?
#
loop_
_entity_poly.entity_id
_entity_poly.type
_entity_poly.pdbx_seq_one_letter_code
_entity_poly.pdbx_strand_id
1 'polypeptide(L)'
;MSLNSPDSPIMDYKMSANSVSHDTLPIVILKTEADALEVVNACFDGKATVSEQQRFDTLGAGLKSLPKGAVLVPLRTPSAAVAALLSQGVSLPEALGQWYDQGSEILKSLRTRRRDVSLVSLEAMLAADPAVADNLQSRFDIALKPAKIAPMQDSDLWFASIAISQDKDLQALADSLLALLIGAPEQTQASQTHAMWQQVSNWRTAVSDLQSRVAQLDETAKSAQQERALLKDNLAKQVAQTSQHSATLEAVSNEKKLLRESLDSHLSQLAETTSRAEGFKGERDLLRESLSAQSKEVAKITTESQALKAERALLRESLSAQSAEVAKLTASISNLDAERSLLRESLASQSEEVAKLSVSLNEIKQERALLRENLAGQLEQLSARKQAVDVLSEEIALLRESLAAQVTLVAQAHGELNVVLQEQQLLRSSLADQLQITEKNTQKIEGLRKERGLLQKTVQTLMVDIRALTESVTDKETRLAEARVKLMEMHVLRAENEAQDRRLIQAEEQRKAREEVLGQHMLDLQSRIVQQYKQIDALQEELEGHKTWSEEEIARRAKDVRETGEARDAALAQVVDLQSRTKQQYKEIDALHEELEGHKKWSARELSRRAEDAKQTGEARDAALGQAMLQLQESFNRQTKELEALAQELDRVYGSNSWRITSPIRAVRSKFMKGAT
;
A
#
# COMPACT_ATOMS: atom_id res chain seq x y z
N MET A 1 -116.65 14.27 -17.44
CA MET A 1 -117.50 15.26 -16.74
C MET A 1 -118.92 15.18 -17.33
N SER A 2 -119.93 15.72 -16.64
CA SER A 2 -121.36 15.49 -16.92
C SER A 2 -122.12 16.81 -17.21
N LEU A 3 -123.46 16.78 -17.17
CA LEU A 3 -124.45 17.88 -17.22
C LEU A 3 -124.92 18.30 -18.64
N ASN A 4 -126.22 18.64 -18.92
CA ASN A 4 -127.51 18.35 -18.23
C ASN A 4 -128.73 18.67 -19.17
N SER A 5 -129.98 18.38 -18.76
CA SER A 5 -131.24 18.73 -19.46
C SER A 5 -132.47 18.89 -18.51
N PRO A 6 -133.49 19.72 -18.84
CA PRO A 6 -134.87 19.77 -18.26
C PRO A 6 -135.99 19.85 -19.36
N ASP A 7 -137.30 20.14 -19.17
CA ASP A 7 -138.39 19.66 -18.26
C ASP A 7 -139.80 20.10 -18.81
N SER A 8 -140.94 19.52 -18.37
CA SER A 8 -142.34 19.77 -18.86
C SER A 8 -143.47 19.65 -17.77
N PRO A 9 -144.69 20.26 -17.93
CA PRO A 9 -145.86 20.03 -17.04
C PRO A 9 -147.28 19.83 -17.69
N ILE A 10 -148.33 19.51 -16.90
CA ILE A 10 -149.70 18.99 -17.25
C ILE A 10 -150.85 19.56 -16.36
N MET A 11 -152.17 19.46 -16.71
CA MET A 11 -153.39 19.76 -15.87
C MET A 11 -154.68 18.93 -16.22
N ASP A 12 -155.75 18.93 -15.37
CA ASP A 12 -156.86 17.90 -15.28
C ASP A 12 -158.23 18.39 -14.65
N TYR A 13 -159.42 17.72 -14.81
CA TYR A 13 -160.76 18.03 -14.15
C TYR A 13 -161.90 16.91 -14.17
N LYS A 14 -163.13 17.10 -13.58
CA LYS A 14 -164.04 16.01 -13.01
C LYS A 14 -165.63 16.11 -13.02
N MET A 15 -166.32 14.94 -13.06
CA MET A 15 -167.65 14.48 -12.45
C MET A 15 -169.02 15.05 -12.97
N SER A 16 -170.28 14.55 -12.69
CA SER A 16 -170.97 13.66 -11.67
C SER A 16 -172.32 12.98 -12.16
N ALA A 17 -173.18 12.34 -11.31
CA ALA A 17 -174.38 11.50 -11.69
C ALA A 17 -175.59 11.40 -10.66
N ASN A 18 -176.72 10.69 -10.95
CA ASN A 18 -177.91 10.45 -10.05
C ASN A 18 -178.84 9.24 -10.47
N SER A 19 -179.79 8.72 -9.62
CA SER A 19 -180.48 7.40 -9.82
C SER A 19 -181.97 7.22 -9.37
N VAL A 20 -182.67 6.16 -9.88
CA VAL A 20 -184.04 5.66 -9.50
C VAL A 20 -184.12 4.11 -9.73
N SER A 21 -185.09 3.39 -9.12
CA SER A 21 -185.33 1.92 -9.16
C SER A 21 -186.87 1.60 -9.15
N HIS A 22 -187.44 0.38 -9.20
CA HIS A 22 -186.98 -1.03 -9.09
C HIS A 22 -188.08 -2.01 -9.64
N ASP A 23 -187.76 -3.08 -10.40
CA ASP A 23 -188.66 -4.26 -10.62
C ASP A 23 -187.91 -5.48 -11.26
N THR A 24 -188.23 -6.74 -10.92
CA THR A 24 -187.34 -7.92 -11.17
C THR A 24 -187.65 -8.77 -12.42
N LEU A 25 -186.63 -9.27 -13.12
CA LEU A 25 -186.76 -9.98 -14.42
C LEU A 25 -186.11 -11.38 -14.50
N PRO A 26 -186.61 -12.29 -15.38
CA PRO A 26 -186.02 -13.60 -15.63
C PRO A 26 -184.86 -13.56 -16.66
N ILE A 27 -183.76 -14.26 -16.34
CA ILE A 27 -182.57 -14.39 -17.19
C ILE A 27 -182.50 -15.81 -17.76
N VAL A 28 -182.25 -15.94 -19.07
CA VAL A 28 -182.00 -17.24 -19.72
C VAL A 28 -180.51 -17.52 -19.79
N ILE A 29 -180.10 -18.72 -19.38
CA ILE A 29 -178.72 -19.19 -19.54
C ILE A 29 -178.72 -20.57 -20.21
N LEU A 30 -177.86 -20.72 -21.21
CA LEU A 30 -177.77 -21.90 -22.07
C LEU A 30 -176.78 -22.93 -21.48
N LYS A 31 -177.16 -24.20 -21.46
CA LYS A 31 -176.46 -25.25 -20.70
C LYS A 31 -175.02 -25.53 -21.13
N THR A 32 -174.65 -25.24 -22.38
CA THR A 32 -173.31 -25.53 -22.92
C THR A 32 -172.25 -24.50 -22.53
N GLU A 33 -172.63 -23.36 -21.92
CA GLU A 33 -171.68 -22.36 -21.42
C GLU A 33 -171.52 -22.46 -19.89
N ALA A 34 -171.08 -23.63 -19.42
CA ALA A 34 -170.97 -23.96 -18.00
C ALA A 34 -170.14 -22.94 -17.21
N ASP A 35 -169.00 -22.52 -17.76
CA ASP A 35 -168.08 -21.57 -17.14
C ASP A 35 -168.68 -20.14 -17.08
N ALA A 36 -169.37 -19.71 -18.14
CA ALA A 36 -170.05 -18.42 -18.14
C ALA A 36 -171.15 -18.34 -17.09
N LEU A 37 -171.83 -19.46 -16.80
CA LEU A 37 -172.83 -19.54 -15.75
C LEU A 37 -172.21 -19.35 -14.35
N GLU A 38 -171.00 -19.86 -14.12
CA GLU A 38 -170.26 -19.61 -12.86
C GLU A 38 -169.76 -18.15 -12.77
N VAL A 39 -169.19 -17.60 -13.84
CA VAL A 39 -168.66 -16.22 -13.85
C VAL A 39 -169.78 -15.17 -13.80
N VAL A 40 -170.91 -15.36 -14.50
CA VAL A 40 -172.08 -14.46 -14.41
C VAL A 40 -172.69 -14.49 -13.00
N ASN A 41 -172.68 -15.64 -12.32
CA ASN A 41 -173.05 -15.72 -10.90
C ASN A 41 -172.06 -14.99 -9.96
N ALA A 42 -170.82 -14.75 -10.38
CA ALA A 42 -169.85 -13.92 -9.65
C ALA A 42 -169.97 -12.42 -9.96
N CYS A 43 -170.49 -12.03 -11.14
CA CYS A 43 -170.76 -10.64 -11.52
C CYS A 43 -171.95 -10.00 -10.78
N PHE A 44 -172.92 -10.81 -10.31
CA PHE A 44 -174.09 -10.32 -9.62
C PHE A 44 -173.95 -10.43 -8.09
N ASP A 45 -173.85 -9.27 -7.43
CA ASP A 45 -173.90 -9.19 -5.97
C ASP A 45 -175.19 -9.83 -5.44
N GLY A 46 -175.09 -10.64 -4.37
CA GLY A 46 -176.17 -11.47 -3.81
C GLY A 46 -177.35 -10.73 -3.16
N LYS A 47 -177.68 -9.52 -3.64
CA LYS A 47 -178.92 -8.77 -3.36
C LYS A 47 -179.98 -9.00 -4.44
N ALA A 48 -179.59 -9.35 -5.66
CA ALA A 48 -180.53 -9.74 -6.70
C ALA A 48 -181.07 -11.15 -6.41
N THR A 49 -182.32 -11.25 -5.95
CA THR A 49 -183.02 -12.53 -5.86
C THR A 49 -183.42 -13.01 -7.25
N VAL A 50 -182.47 -13.58 -8.00
CA VAL A 50 -182.70 -14.25 -9.29
C VAL A 50 -183.44 -15.56 -9.03
N SER A 51 -184.74 -15.46 -8.75
CA SER A 51 -185.52 -16.48 -8.04
C SER A 51 -185.87 -17.74 -8.85
N GLU A 52 -185.66 -17.73 -10.17
CA GLU A 52 -185.73 -18.93 -11.02
C GLU A 52 -184.67 -18.90 -12.15
N GLN A 53 -183.48 -19.45 -11.90
CA GLN A 53 -182.50 -19.73 -12.95
C GLN A 53 -182.88 -21.01 -13.73
N GLN A 54 -183.77 -20.89 -14.72
CA GLN A 54 -184.14 -22.01 -15.58
C GLN A 54 -183.06 -22.23 -16.69
N ARG A 55 -182.39 -23.38 -16.67
CA ARG A 55 -181.30 -23.75 -17.61
C ARG A 55 -181.82 -24.59 -18.77
N PHE A 56 -181.54 -24.17 -20.01
CA PHE A 56 -182.08 -24.81 -21.22
C PHE A 56 -180.99 -25.34 -22.16
N ASP A 57 -181.27 -26.46 -22.82
CA ASP A 57 -180.34 -27.12 -23.76
C ASP A 57 -180.17 -26.34 -25.06
N THR A 58 -181.22 -25.63 -25.51
CA THR A 58 -181.15 -24.67 -26.62
C THR A 58 -181.96 -23.40 -26.32
N LEU A 59 -181.57 -22.28 -26.95
CA LEU A 59 -182.27 -20.99 -26.80
C LEU A 59 -183.74 -21.08 -27.24
N GLY A 60 -184.01 -21.86 -28.29
CA GLY A 60 -185.36 -22.12 -28.78
C GLY A 60 -186.25 -22.92 -27.83
N ALA A 61 -185.70 -23.59 -26.82
CA ALA A 61 -186.46 -24.24 -25.74
C ALA A 61 -186.79 -23.25 -24.60
N GLY A 62 -185.79 -22.47 -24.14
CA GLY A 62 -185.98 -21.46 -23.10
C GLY A 62 -186.96 -20.35 -23.50
N LEU A 63 -186.83 -19.85 -24.73
CA LEU A 63 -187.72 -18.83 -25.28
C LEU A 63 -189.17 -19.32 -25.53
N LYS A 64 -189.46 -20.62 -25.39
CA LYS A 64 -190.83 -21.17 -25.47
C LYS A 64 -191.48 -21.44 -24.11
N SER A 65 -190.68 -21.74 -23.09
CA SER A 65 -191.16 -22.11 -21.75
C SER A 65 -191.38 -20.90 -20.85
N LEU A 66 -190.61 -19.83 -21.05
CA LEU A 66 -190.71 -18.61 -20.23
C LEU A 66 -191.87 -17.69 -20.64
N PRO A 67 -192.51 -17.02 -19.66
CA PRO A 67 -193.64 -16.12 -19.89
C PRO A 67 -193.29 -14.93 -20.81
N LYS A 68 -194.33 -14.19 -21.21
CA LYS A 68 -194.18 -12.95 -21.98
C LYS A 68 -193.74 -11.80 -21.07
N GLY A 69 -192.43 -11.56 -21.07
CA GLY A 69 -191.75 -10.46 -20.39
C GLY A 69 -190.37 -10.28 -21.03
N ALA A 70 -189.62 -9.25 -20.63
CA ALA A 70 -188.27 -9.04 -21.16
C ALA A 70 -187.30 -10.11 -20.62
N VAL A 71 -186.67 -10.85 -21.53
CA VAL A 71 -185.70 -11.90 -21.24
C VAL A 71 -184.31 -11.39 -21.59
N LEU A 72 -183.39 -11.44 -20.63
CA LEU A 72 -181.97 -11.21 -20.88
C LEU A 72 -181.33 -12.49 -21.41
N VAL A 73 -180.56 -12.38 -22.49
CA VAL A 73 -179.72 -13.47 -23.02
C VAL A 73 -178.30 -12.92 -23.21
N PRO A 74 -177.34 -13.29 -22.34
CA PRO A 74 -175.93 -13.05 -22.59
C PRO A 74 -175.49 -13.86 -23.81
N LEU A 75 -174.73 -13.24 -24.72
CA LEU A 75 -174.09 -13.93 -25.85
C LEU A 75 -172.69 -13.37 -26.08
N ARG A 76 -171.75 -14.24 -26.42
CA ARG A 76 -170.43 -13.81 -26.89
C ARG A 76 -170.52 -13.05 -28.20
N THR A 77 -169.68 -12.04 -28.35
CA THR A 77 -169.45 -11.37 -29.64
C THR A 77 -168.87 -12.36 -30.67
N PRO A 78 -169.13 -12.19 -31.98
CA PRO A 78 -168.72 -13.15 -33.02
C PRO A 78 -167.24 -13.58 -32.96
N SER A 79 -166.33 -12.61 -32.84
CA SER A 79 -164.89 -12.86 -32.74
C SER A 79 -164.50 -13.55 -31.42
N ALA A 80 -165.11 -13.19 -30.29
CA ALA A 80 -164.84 -13.81 -29.00
C ALA A 80 -165.42 -15.24 -28.88
N ALA A 81 -166.52 -15.54 -29.56
CA ALA A 81 -167.07 -16.89 -29.66
C ALA A 81 -166.14 -17.81 -30.47
N VAL A 82 -165.68 -17.37 -31.64
CA VAL A 82 -164.71 -18.12 -32.47
C VAL A 82 -163.37 -18.24 -31.76
N ALA A 83 -162.85 -17.17 -31.14
CA ALA A 83 -161.60 -17.22 -30.38
C ALA A 83 -161.69 -18.12 -29.13
N ALA A 84 -162.87 -18.26 -28.50
CA ALA A 84 -163.07 -19.25 -27.44
C ALA A 84 -162.92 -20.68 -27.97
N LEU A 85 -163.50 -21.01 -29.13
CA LEU A 85 -163.33 -22.32 -29.79
C LEU A 85 -161.87 -22.57 -30.20
N LEU A 86 -161.18 -21.55 -30.74
CA LEU A 86 -159.73 -21.63 -31.01
C LEU A 86 -158.93 -21.95 -29.74
N SER A 87 -159.23 -21.30 -28.61
CA SER A 87 -158.55 -21.54 -27.33
C SER A 87 -158.82 -22.94 -26.74
N GLN A 88 -159.89 -23.61 -27.16
CA GLN A 88 -160.18 -25.02 -26.85
C GLN A 88 -159.45 -26.00 -27.80
N GLY A 89 -158.66 -25.50 -28.75
CA GLY A 89 -157.92 -26.31 -29.72
C GLY A 89 -158.71 -26.69 -30.98
N VAL A 90 -159.91 -26.14 -31.17
CA VAL A 90 -160.71 -26.35 -32.40
C VAL A 90 -160.01 -25.66 -33.58
N SER A 91 -159.93 -26.31 -34.73
CA SER A 91 -159.26 -25.74 -35.91
C SER A 91 -160.03 -24.53 -36.47
N LEU A 92 -159.35 -23.51 -37.02
CA LEU A 92 -160.02 -22.27 -37.46
C LEU A 92 -161.22 -22.48 -38.41
N PRO A 93 -161.17 -23.33 -39.45
CA PRO A 93 -162.33 -23.57 -40.32
C PRO A 93 -163.50 -24.23 -39.57
N GLU A 94 -163.19 -25.10 -38.62
CA GLU A 94 -164.15 -25.84 -37.80
C GLU A 94 -164.78 -24.95 -36.72
N ALA A 95 -163.99 -24.07 -36.10
CA ALA A 95 -164.47 -23.06 -35.16
C ALA A 95 -165.44 -22.06 -35.81
N LEU A 96 -165.13 -21.63 -37.05
CA LEU A 96 -166.02 -20.78 -37.85
C LEU A 96 -167.31 -21.52 -38.23
N GLY A 97 -167.23 -22.80 -38.63
CA GLY A 97 -168.39 -23.63 -38.94
C GLY A 97 -169.30 -23.87 -37.73
N GLN A 98 -168.73 -24.29 -36.60
CA GLN A 98 -169.47 -24.49 -35.34
C GLN A 98 -170.14 -23.18 -34.88
N TRP A 99 -169.44 -22.04 -34.99
CA TRP A 99 -170.02 -20.74 -34.67
C TRP A 99 -171.15 -20.35 -35.64
N TYR A 100 -171.00 -20.61 -36.94
CA TYR A 100 -172.04 -20.33 -37.94
C TYR A 100 -173.33 -21.11 -37.64
N ASP A 101 -173.22 -22.42 -37.39
CA ASP A 101 -174.37 -23.27 -37.08
C ASP A 101 -175.09 -22.78 -35.82
N GLN A 102 -174.35 -22.56 -34.72
CA GLN A 102 -174.89 -22.05 -33.46
C GLN A 102 -175.52 -20.65 -33.61
N GLY A 103 -174.83 -19.72 -34.25
CA GLY A 103 -175.30 -18.36 -34.51
C GLY A 103 -176.55 -18.32 -35.38
N SER A 104 -176.66 -19.25 -36.35
CA SER A 104 -177.85 -19.39 -37.19
C SER A 104 -179.06 -19.90 -36.41
N GLU A 105 -178.90 -20.87 -35.49
CA GLU A 105 -179.98 -21.36 -34.62
C GLU A 105 -180.43 -20.29 -33.61
N ILE A 106 -179.47 -19.54 -33.07
CA ILE A 106 -179.71 -18.39 -32.19
C ILE A 106 -180.54 -17.33 -32.93
N LEU A 107 -180.12 -16.87 -34.12
CA LEU A 107 -180.90 -15.92 -34.92
C LEU A 107 -182.29 -16.45 -35.29
N LYS A 108 -182.40 -17.74 -35.64
CA LYS A 108 -183.67 -18.40 -35.96
C LYS A 108 -184.63 -18.39 -34.76
N SER A 109 -184.11 -18.61 -33.55
CA SER A 109 -184.87 -18.54 -32.29
C SER A 109 -185.29 -17.11 -31.94
N LEU A 110 -184.37 -16.15 -32.10
CA LEU A 110 -184.60 -14.73 -31.80
C LEU A 110 -185.60 -14.08 -32.76
N ARG A 111 -185.59 -14.44 -34.05
CA ARG A 111 -186.56 -13.93 -35.04
C ARG A 111 -188.02 -14.14 -34.62
N THR A 112 -188.33 -15.18 -33.84
CA THR A 112 -189.66 -15.44 -33.27
C THR A 112 -190.04 -14.62 -32.04
N ARG A 113 -189.09 -14.05 -31.28
CA ARG A 113 -189.36 -13.24 -30.06
C ARG A 113 -188.56 -11.93 -29.98
N ARG A 114 -188.15 -11.33 -31.11
CA ARG A 114 -187.25 -10.15 -31.18
C ARG A 114 -187.65 -8.93 -30.32
N ARG A 115 -188.92 -8.79 -29.94
CA ARG A 115 -189.39 -7.70 -29.05
C ARG A 115 -189.27 -8.02 -27.55
N ASP A 116 -189.19 -9.29 -27.19
CA ASP A 116 -189.16 -9.77 -25.81
C ASP A 116 -187.73 -10.06 -25.33
N VAL A 117 -186.75 -10.14 -26.24
CA VAL A 117 -185.39 -10.61 -25.92
C VAL A 117 -184.39 -9.49 -26.13
N SER A 118 -183.62 -9.17 -25.08
CA SER A 118 -182.47 -8.28 -25.17
C SER A 118 -181.17 -9.10 -25.15
N LEU A 119 -180.43 -9.04 -26.26
CA LEU A 119 -179.07 -9.58 -26.31
C LEU A 119 -178.10 -8.58 -25.72
N VAL A 120 -177.18 -9.07 -24.90
CA VAL A 120 -176.09 -8.28 -24.33
C VAL A 120 -174.78 -9.04 -24.52
N SER A 121 -173.71 -8.34 -24.88
CA SER A 121 -172.39 -8.98 -25.04
C SER A 121 -171.95 -9.53 -23.70
N LEU A 122 -171.64 -10.82 -23.66
CA LEU A 122 -171.09 -11.46 -22.48
C LEU A 122 -169.76 -10.80 -22.12
N GLU A 123 -168.90 -10.49 -23.08
CA GLU A 123 -167.63 -9.80 -22.83
C GLU A 123 -167.83 -8.45 -22.15
N ALA A 124 -168.79 -7.64 -22.64
CA ALA A 124 -169.09 -6.33 -22.08
C ALA A 124 -169.74 -6.40 -20.68
N MET A 125 -170.61 -7.41 -20.44
CA MET A 125 -171.13 -7.68 -19.09
C MET A 125 -170.01 -8.07 -18.12
N LEU A 126 -169.13 -8.96 -18.56
CA LEU A 126 -168.06 -9.53 -17.75
C LEU A 126 -166.95 -8.53 -17.44
N ALA A 127 -166.61 -7.65 -18.40
CA ALA A 127 -165.72 -6.50 -18.19
C ALA A 127 -166.36 -5.38 -17.34
N ALA A 128 -167.68 -5.43 -17.13
CA ALA A 128 -168.51 -4.35 -16.61
C ALA A 128 -168.27 -3.02 -17.37
N ASP A 129 -168.32 -3.09 -18.71
CA ASP A 129 -168.29 -1.92 -19.60
C ASP A 129 -169.36 -0.92 -19.15
N PRO A 130 -169.01 0.34 -18.80
CA PRO A 130 -169.98 1.31 -18.30
C PRO A 130 -171.14 1.55 -19.27
N ALA A 131 -170.91 1.50 -20.59
CA ALA A 131 -171.98 1.69 -21.57
C ALA A 131 -173.03 0.56 -21.55
N VAL A 132 -172.63 -0.65 -21.15
CA VAL A 132 -173.52 -1.82 -21.00
C VAL A 132 -174.07 -1.93 -19.57
N ALA A 133 -173.27 -1.60 -18.56
CA ALA A 133 -173.72 -1.53 -17.17
C ALA A 133 -174.80 -0.46 -16.98
N ASP A 134 -174.62 0.74 -17.53
CA ASP A 134 -175.64 1.80 -17.50
C ASP A 134 -176.92 1.39 -18.25
N ASN A 135 -176.82 0.63 -19.35
CA ASN A 135 -177.98 0.14 -20.11
C ASN A 135 -178.74 -0.95 -19.33
N LEU A 136 -178.01 -1.88 -18.71
CA LEU A 136 -178.58 -2.93 -17.86
C LEU A 136 -179.22 -2.37 -16.59
N GLN A 137 -178.57 -1.41 -15.94
CA GLN A 137 -179.12 -0.75 -14.76
C GLN A 137 -180.34 0.11 -15.13
N SER A 138 -180.29 0.91 -16.20
CA SER A 138 -181.43 1.76 -16.58
C SER A 138 -182.63 1.01 -17.17
N ARG A 139 -182.45 -0.20 -17.74
CA ARG A 139 -183.54 -1.01 -18.29
C ARG A 139 -184.07 -2.11 -17.37
N PHE A 140 -183.20 -2.68 -16.54
CA PHE A 140 -183.48 -3.91 -15.79
C PHE A 140 -183.10 -3.82 -14.30
N ASP A 141 -182.53 -2.69 -13.86
CA ASP A 141 -181.98 -2.46 -12.51
C ASP A 141 -180.95 -3.52 -12.07
N ILE A 142 -180.19 -4.02 -13.05
CA ILE A 142 -179.13 -5.00 -12.86
C ILE A 142 -177.79 -4.27 -12.74
N ALA A 143 -177.26 -4.17 -11.51
CA ALA A 143 -175.91 -3.66 -11.24
C ALA A 143 -174.86 -4.77 -11.42
N LEU A 144 -173.96 -4.60 -12.40
CA LEU A 144 -172.81 -5.47 -12.62
C LEU A 144 -171.62 -5.09 -11.72
N LYS A 145 -170.90 -6.10 -11.20
CA LYS A 145 -169.51 -5.94 -10.76
C LYS A 145 -168.54 -6.52 -11.80
N PRO A 146 -167.38 -5.89 -12.04
CA PRO A 146 -166.34 -6.44 -12.91
C PRO A 146 -165.77 -7.73 -12.29
N ALA A 147 -165.90 -8.85 -13.01
CA ALA A 147 -165.29 -10.11 -12.61
C ALA A 147 -163.83 -10.18 -13.09
N LYS A 148 -162.94 -10.69 -12.24
CA LYS A 148 -161.50 -10.78 -12.56
C LYS A 148 -161.21 -12.00 -13.43
N ILE A 149 -161.47 -11.88 -14.71
CA ILE A 149 -161.29 -12.93 -15.72
C ILE A 149 -159.87 -12.89 -16.30
N ALA A 150 -159.36 -14.04 -16.72
CA ALA A 150 -158.10 -14.12 -17.45
C ALA A 150 -158.28 -13.55 -18.87
N PRO A 151 -157.44 -12.61 -19.32
CA PRO A 151 -157.56 -12.07 -20.68
C PRO A 151 -157.33 -13.18 -21.71
N MET A 152 -158.24 -13.27 -22.69
CA MET A 152 -158.01 -14.06 -23.91
C MET A 152 -156.83 -13.45 -24.67
N GLN A 153 -156.06 -14.27 -25.40
CA GLN A 153 -154.88 -13.79 -26.12
C GLN A 153 -155.31 -12.92 -27.30
N ASP A 154 -154.79 -11.69 -27.38
CA ASP A 154 -155.15 -10.71 -28.43
C ASP A 154 -154.92 -11.22 -29.85
N SER A 155 -153.97 -12.16 -30.04
CA SER A 155 -153.74 -12.89 -31.29
C SER A 155 -155.01 -13.55 -31.80
N ASP A 156 -155.73 -14.24 -30.94
CA ASP A 156 -156.79 -15.17 -31.34
C ASP A 156 -158.07 -14.40 -31.65
N LEU A 157 -158.31 -13.30 -30.93
CA LEU A 157 -159.33 -12.31 -31.24
C LEU A 157 -159.06 -11.61 -32.57
N TRP A 158 -157.79 -11.28 -32.87
CA TRP A 158 -157.40 -10.66 -34.14
C TRP A 158 -157.56 -11.63 -35.32
N PHE A 159 -157.10 -12.88 -35.19
CA PHE A 159 -157.28 -13.91 -36.22
C PHE A 159 -158.77 -14.25 -36.44
N ALA A 160 -159.56 -14.39 -35.38
CA ALA A 160 -161.00 -14.60 -35.48
C ALA A 160 -161.72 -13.43 -36.19
N SER A 161 -161.39 -12.19 -35.82
CA SER A 161 -161.97 -11.00 -36.46
C SER A 161 -161.61 -10.90 -37.94
N ILE A 162 -160.37 -11.23 -38.33
CA ILE A 162 -159.97 -11.25 -39.74
C ILE A 162 -160.70 -12.36 -40.50
N ALA A 163 -160.77 -13.56 -39.95
CA ALA A 163 -161.39 -14.70 -40.64
C ALA A 163 -162.90 -14.48 -40.88
N ILE A 164 -163.63 -13.95 -39.89
CA ILE A 164 -165.04 -13.57 -40.05
C ILE A 164 -165.21 -12.48 -41.13
N SER A 165 -164.25 -11.56 -41.27
CA SER A 165 -164.31 -10.47 -42.27
C SER A 165 -163.95 -10.87 -43.71
N GLN A 166 -163.37 -12.05 -43.92
CA GLN A 166 -163.00 -12.54 -45.26
C GLN A 166 -164.12 -13.31 -45.96
N ASP A 167 -165.06 -13.88 -45.19
CA ASP A 167 -166.20 -14.63 -45.69
C ASP A 167 -167.48 -13.80 -45.53
N LYS A 168 -168.22 -13.62 -46.62
CA LYS A 168 -169.41 -12.76 -46.65
C LYS A 168 -170.59 -13.32 -45.87
N ASP A 169 -170.73 -14.63 -45.78
CA ASP A 169 -171.85 -15.27 -45.10
C ASP A 169 -171.59 -15.32 -43.58
N LEU A 170 -170.34 -15.54 -43.18
CA LEU A 170 -169.89 -15.35 -41.79
C LEU A 170 -170.00 -13.88 -41.35
N GLN A 171 -169.58 -12.93 -42.19
CA GLN A 171 -169.75 -11.49 -41.92
C GLN A 171 -171.23 -11.11 -41.82
N ALA A 172 -172.09 -11.54 -42.75
CA ALA A 172 -173.51 -11.23 -42.71
C ALA A 172 -174.22 -11.83 -41.47
N LEU A 173 -173.76 -12.99 -40.98
CA LEU A 173 -174.21 -13.55 -39.70
C LEU A 173 -173.73 -12.72 -38.51
N ALA A 174 -172.46 -12.30 -38.51
CA ALA A 174 -171.87 -11.47 -37.47
C ALA A 174 -172.58 -10.11 -37.36
N ASP A 175 -172.74 -9.41 -38.49
CA ASP A 175 -173.47 -8.14 -38.57
C ASP A 175 -174.94 -8.30 -38.12
N SER A 176 -175.58 -9.43 -38.46
CA SER A 176 -176.96 -9.74 -38.02
C SER A 176 -177.09 -9.97 -36.51
N LEU A 177 -176.05 -10.50 -35.85
CA LEU A 177 -176.00 -10.68 -34.39
C LEU A 177 -175.60 -9.38 -33.68
N LEU A 178 -174.63 -8.65 -34.21
CA LEU A 178 -174.20 -7.34 -33.70
C LEU A 178 -175.32 -6.30 -33.79
N ALA A 179 -176.13 -6.30 -34.85
CA ALA A 179 -177.34 -5.46 -34.98
C ALA A 179 -178.53 -5.89 -34.07
N LEU A 180 -178.34 -6.90 -33.22
CA LEU A 180 -179.25 -7.28 -32.14
C LEU A 180 -178.64 -7.11 -30.75
N LEU A 181 -177.31 -7.01 -30.65
CA LEU A 181 -176.57 -6.74 -29.42
C LEU A 181 -176.66 -5.25 -29.07
N ILE A 182 -177.08 -4.95 -27.84
CA ILE A 182 -177.20 -3.57 -27.36
C ILE A 182 -175.80 -3.04 -27.03
N GLY A 183 -175.24 -2.15 -27.88
CA GLY A 183 -174.02 -1.40 -27.55
C GLY A 183 -172.99 -1.12 -28.67
N ALA A 184 -173.20 -1.57 -29.92
CA ALA A 184 -172.23 -1.36 -31.00
C ALA A 184 -172.22 0.11 -31.53
N PRO A 185 -171.04 0.72 -31.83
CA PRO A 185 -170.93 2.12 -32.22
C PRO A 185 -171.32 2.41 -33.68
N GLU A 186 -171.86 3.60 -33.92
CA GLU A 186 -172.52 4.00 -35.17
C GLU A 186 -171.57 4.61 -36.22
N GLN A 187 -171.91 4.46 -37.51
CA GLN A 187 -171.17 5.04 -38.63
C GLN A 187 -171.65 6.46 -38.97
N THR A 188 -170.74 7.35 -39.36
CA THR A 188 -171.10 8.58 -40.10
C THR A 188 -170.19 8.83 -41.31
N GLN A 189 -170.73 8.61 -42.51
CA GLN A 189 -170.22 9.15 -43.77
C GLN A 189 -171.24 10.16 -44.37
N ALA A 190 -170.97 10.64 -45.59
CA ALA A 190 -171.87 11.41 -46.47
C ALA A 190 -171.90 12.95 -46.32
N SER A 191 -170.73 13.57 -46.52
CA SER A 191 -170.63 14.90 -47.18
C SER A 191 -169.39 14.96 -48.10
N GLN A 192 -169.07 13.84 -48.76
CA GLN A 192 -167.71 13.52 -49.21
C GLN A 192 -167.59 13.12 -50.69
N THR A 193 -168.27 13.82 -51.61
CA THR A 193 -168.17 13.55 -53.06
C THR A 193 -167.36 14.57 -53.86
N HIS A 194 -166.96 15.70 -53.27
CA HIS A 194 -166.09 16.71 -53.93
C HIS A 194 -164.69 16.78 -53.31
N ALA A 195 -164.57 16.71 -51.98
CA ALA A 195 -163.27 16.72 -51.28
C ALA A 195 -162.41 15.46 -51.54
N MET A 196 -163.04 14.32 -51.85
CA MET A 196 -162.35 13.03 -51.98
C MET A 196 -161.36 12.99 -53.16
N TRP A 197 -161.64 13.71 -54.25
CA TRP A 197 -160.70 13.82 -55.37
C TRP A 197 -159.44 14.63 -55.03
N GLN A 198 -159.53 15.65 -54.17
CA GLN A 198 -158.34 16.30 -53.62
C GLN A 198 -157.59 15.41 -52.61
N GLN A 199 -158.28 14.59 -51.82
CA GLN A 199 -157.58 13.60 -50.99
C GLN A 199 -156.78 12.63 -51.85
N VAL A 200 -157.30 12.14 -52.98
CA VAL A 200 -156.54 11.24 -53.88
C VAL A 200 -155.33 11.95 -54.52
N SER A 201 -155.41 13.23 -54.90
CA SER A 201 -154.20 13.96 -55.32
C SER A 201 -153.20 14.14 -54.19
N ASN A 202 -153.67 14.42 -52.97
CA ASN A 202 -152.81 14.65 -51.81
C ASN A 202 -152.16 13.35 -51.30
N TRP A 203 -152.82 12.20 -51.43
CA TRP A 203 -152.20 10.89 -51.21
C TRP A 203 -151.15 10.59 -52.30
N ARG A 204 -151.37 11.02 -53.55
CA ARG A 204 -150.40 10.83 -54.64
C ARG A 204 -149.16 11.72 -54.47
N THR A 205 -149.31 12.96 -54.03
CA THR A 205 -148.17 13.81 -53.66
C THR A 205 -147.50 13.30 -52.39
N ALA A 206 -148.24 12.85 -51.37
CA ALA A 206 -147.65 12.25 -50.17
C ALA A 206 -146.83 10.98 -50.47
N VAL A 207 -147.28 10.12 -51.41
CA VAL A 207 -146.48 8.98 -51.88
C VAL A 207 -145.26 9.44 -52.67
N SER A 208 -145.37 10.48 -53.51
CA SER A 208 -144.22 11.07 -54.20
C SER A 208 -143.22 11.71 -53.24
N ASP A 209 -143.68 12.31 -52.13
CA ASP A 209 -142.85 12.92 -51.08
C ASP A 209 -142.25 11.85 -50.16
N LEU A 210 -142.93 10.72 -49.94
CA LEU A 210 -142.32 9.57 -49.28
C LEU A 210 -141.27 8.91 -50.18
N GLN A 211 -141.50 8.83 -51.49
CA GLN A 211 -140.49 8.35 -52.44
C GLN A 211 -139.30 9.31 -52.55
N SER A 212 -139.52 10.63 -52.57
CA SER A 212 -138.43 11.61 -52.56
C SER A 212 -137.67 11.61 -51.22
N ARG A 213 -138.35 11.45 -50.09
CA ARG A 213 -137.72 11.28 -48.77
C ARG A 213 -136.98 9.96 -48.64
N VAL A 214 -137.46 8.86 -49.23
CA VAL A 214 -136.71 7.58 -49.28
C VAL A 214 -135.47 7.73 -50.17
N ALA A 215 -135.57 8.38 -51.33
CA ALA A 215 -134.41 8.66 -52.17
C ALA A 215 -133.38 9.59 -51.48
N GLN A 216 -133.85 10.60 -50.74
CA GLN A 216 -133.01 11.45 -49.89
C GLN A 216 -132.37 10.64 -48.76
N LEU A 217 -133.11 9.74 -48.10
CA LEU A 217 -132.57 8.88 -47.05
C LEU A 217 -131.51 7.93 -47.60
N ASP A 218 -131.74 7.29 -48.75
CA ASP A 218 -130.74 6.48 -49.44
C ASP A 218 -129.49 7.28 -49.81
N GLU A 219 -129.64 8.52 -50.28
CA GLU A 219 -128.49 9.38 -50.61
C GLU A 219 -127.74 9.86 -49.36
N THR A 220 -128.44 10.18 -48.26
CA THR A 220 -127.79 10.45 -46.97
C THR A 220 -127.14 9.20 -46.38
N ALA A 221 -127.69 7.99 -46.62
CA ALA A 221 -127.10 6.74 -46.19
C ALA A 221 -125.83 6.39 -46.99
N LYS A 222 -125.83 6.62 -48.32
CA LYS A 222 -124.62 6.54 -49.15
C LYS A 222 -123.56 7.56 -48.70
N SER A 223 -123.98 8.80 -48.45
CA SER A 223 -123.09 9.86 -47.95
C SER A 223 -122.47 9.47 -46.60
N ALA A 224 -123.28 9.03 -45.63
CA ALA A 224 -122.79 8.54 -44.34
C ALA A 224 -121.92 7.27 -44.45
N GLN A 225 -122.14 6.41 -45.46
CA GLN A 225 -121.25 5.29 -45.77
C GLN A 225 -119.90 5.75 -46.36
N GLN A 226 -119.91 6.76 -47.23
CA GLN A 226 -118.69 7.39 -47.77
C GLN A 226 -117.91 8.11 -46.66
N GLU A 227 -118.57 8.91 -45.82
CA GLU A 227 -117.98 9.52 -44.63
C GLU A 227 -117.40 8.45 -43.69
N ARG A 228 -118.13 7.36 -43.42
CA ARG A 228 -117.65 6.24 -42.60
C ARG A 228 -116.45 5.52 -43.23
N ALA A 229 -116.36 5.46 -44.56
CA ALA A 229 -115.19 4.93 -45.27
C ALA A 229 -113.98 5.86 -45.14
N LEU A 230 -114.18 7.17 -45.35
CA LEU A 230 -113.14 8.20 -45.17
C LEU A 230 -112.66 8.29 -43.72
N LEU A 231 -113.56 8.17 -42.74
CA LEU A 231 -113.22 8.12 -41.31
C LEU A 231 -112.47 6.84 -40.94
N LYS A 232 -112.81 5.68 -41.54
CA LYS A 232 -112.03 4.44 -41.38
C LYS A 232 -110.62 4.56 -41.97
N ASP A 233 -110.50 5.13 -43.16
CA ASP A 233 -109.21 5.35 -43.84
C ASP A 233 -108.34 6.37 -43.07
N ASN A 234 -108.93 7.47 -42.61
CA ASN A 234 -108.24 8.43 -41.74
C ASN A 234 -107.85 7.85 -40.38
N LEU A 235 -108.69 7.01 -39.77
CA LEU A 235 -108.34 6.29 -38.54
C LEU A 235 -107.21 5.28 -38.78
N ALA A 236 -107.24 4.54 -39.91
CA ALA A 236 -106.15 3.64 -40.28
C ALA A 236 -104.83 4.38 -40.50
N LYS A 237 -104.86 5.56 -41.15
CA LYS A 237 -103.70 6.45 -41.30
C LYS A 237 -103.20 6.96 -39.94
N GLN A 238 -104.08 7.37 -39.02
CA GLN A 238 -103.68 7.80 -37.68
C GLN A 238 -103.11 6.67 -36.83
N VAL A 239 -103.65 5.44 -36.93
CA VAL A 239 -103.08 4.25 -36.27
C VAL A 239 -101.71 3.91 -36.85
N ALA A 240 -101.56 3.94 -38.19
CA ALA A 240 -100.28 3.75 -38.85
C ALA A 240 -99.24 4.82 -38.40
N GLN A 241 -99.60 6.11 -38.45
CA GLN A 241 -98.77 7.21 -37.95
C GLN A 241 -98.40 7.03 -36.47
N THR A 242 -99.35 6.62 -35.62
CA THR A 242 -99.09 6.38 -34.19
C THR A 242 -98.12 5.23 -33.98
N SER A 243 -98.25 4.12 -34.74
CA SER A 243 -97.31 2.99 -34.69
C SER A 243 -95.92 3.35 -35.24
N GLN A 244 -95.85 4.22 -36.24
CA GLN A 244 -94.59 4.77 -36.74
C GLN A 244 -93.95 5.68 -35.68
N HIS A 245 -94.73 6.54 -35.03
CA HIS A 245 -94.27 7.40 -33.95
C HIS A 245 -93.78 6.62 -32.74
N SER A 246 -94.49 5.57 -32.29
CA SER A 246 -94.02 4.71 -31.21
C SER A 246 -92.72 3.99 -31.57
N ALA A 247 -92.61 3.44 -32.79
CA ALA A 247 -91.36 2.84 -33.25
C ALA A 247 -90.19 3.84 -33.31
N THR A 248 -90.42 5.10 -33.73
CA THR A 248 -89.38 6.14 -33.68
C THR A 248 -89.03 6.57 -32.26
N LEU A 249 -89.99 6.57 -31.32
CA LEU A 249 -89.73 6.87 -29.91
C LEU A 249 -88.93 5.76 -29.23
N GLU A 250 -89.19 4.50 -29.55
CA GLU A 250 -88.38 3.36 -29.10
C GLU A 250 -86.97 3.41 -29.68
N ALA A 251 -86.83 3.72 -30.98
CA ALA A 251 -85.52 3.89 -31.62
C ALA A 251 -84.70 5.01 -30.97
N VAL A 252 -85.29 6.20 -30.77
CA VAL A 252 -84.64 7.34 -30.10
C VAL A 252 -84.36 7.05 -28.61
N SER A 253 -85.21 6.26 -27.93
CA SER A 253 -84.95 5.81 -26.56
C SER A 253 -83.74 4.88 -26.47
N ASN A 254 -83.62 3.95 -27.42
CA ASN A 254 -82.48 3.03 -27.54
C ASN A 254 -81.19 3.77 -27.93
N GLU A 255 -81.25 4.70 -28.88
CA GLU A 255 -80.13 5.57 -29.23
C GLU A 255 -79.66 6.39 -28.01
N LYS A 256 -80.60 7.00 -27.28
CA LYS A 256 -80.32 7.74 -26.04
C LYS A 256 -79.72 6.87 -24.93
N LYS A 257 -80.02 5.57 -24.90
CA LYS A 257 -79.39 4.59 -23.99
C LYS A 257 -77.94 4.31 -24.41
N LEU A 258 -77.72 4.00 -25.69
CA LEU A 258 -76.37 3.76 -26.25
C LEU A 258 -75.45 4.99 -26.12
N LEU A 259 -75.98 6.20 -26.35
CA LEU A 259 -75.24 7.45 -26.18
C LEU A 259 -74.84 7.71 -24.72
N ARG A 260 -75.64 7.28 -23.73
CA ARG A 260 -75.26 7.32 -22.31
C ARG A 260 -74.18 6.31 -21.99
N GLU A 261 -74.34 5.06 -22.43
CA GLU A 261 -73.35 3.99 -22.22
C GLU A 261 -71.99 4.35 -22.87
N SER A 262 -72.01 5.01 -24.03
CA SER A 262 -70.83 5.59 -24.67
C SER A 262 -70.24 6.78 -23.89
N LEU A 263 -71.06 7.70 -23.38
CA LEU A 263 -70.62 8.83 -22.57
C LEU A 263 -69.97 8.37 -21.25
N ASP A 264 -70.59 7.43 -20.54
CA ASP A 264 -70.09 6.88 -19.27
C ASP A 264 -68.76 6.13 -19.49
N SER A 265 -68.63 5.42 -20.62
CA SER A 265 -67.37 4.81 -21.06
C SER A 265 -66.27 5.85 -21.33
N HIS A 266 -66.58 6.93 -22.05
CA HIS A 266 -65.64 8.01 -22.31
C HIS A 266 -65.26 8.82 -21.05
N LEU A 267 -66.20 9.02 -20.12
CA LEU A 267 -65.91 9.63 -18.81
C LEU A 267 -64.99 8.73 -17.97
N SER A 268 -65.17 7.41 -18.03
CA SER A 268 -64.28 6.44 -17.37
C SER A 268 -62.87 6.46 -17.97
N GLN A 269 -62.75 6.51 -19.30
CA GLN A 269 -61.47 6.69 -20.02
C GLN A 269 -60.80 8.02 -19.68
N LEU A 270 -61.57 9.11 -19.53
CA LEU A 270 -61.05 10.42 -19.14
C LEU A 270 -60.52 10.42 -17.70
N ALA A 271 -61.23 9.76 -16.78
CA ALA A 271 -60.77 9.60 -15.40
C ALA A 271 -59.47 8.79 -15.31
N GLU A 272 -59.38 7.68 -16.05
CA GLU A 272 -58.16 6.87 -16.09
C GLU A 272 -56.98 7.63 -16.71
N THR A 273 -57.18 8.32 -17.84
CA THR A 273 -56.11 9.10 -18.48
C THR A 273 -55.68 10.31 -17.65
N THR A 274 -56.59 10.94 -16.90
CA THR A 274 -56.26 11.97 -15.91
C THR A 274 -55.40 11.39 -14.78
N SER A 275 -55.80 10.27 -14.20
CA SER A 275 -55.03 9.59 -13.14
C SER A 275 -53.62 9.18 -13.60
N ARG A 276 -53.48 8.64 -14.82
CA ARG A 276 -52.17 8.33 -15.43
C ARG A 276 -51.33 9.61 -15.63
N ALA A 277 -51.93 10.72 -16.05
CA ALA A 277 -51.23 12.00 -16.22
C ALA A 277 -50.75 12.60 -14.88
N GLU A 278 -51.51 12.43 -13.80
CA GLU A 278 -51.09 12.79 -12.45
C GLU A 278 -49.95 11.89 -11.95
N GLY A 279 -49.99 10.59 -12.25
CA GLY A 279 -48.89 9.65 -12.02
C GLY A 279 -47.59 10.10 -12.70
N PHE A 280 -47.62 10.34 -14.01
CA PHE A 280 -46.45 10.83 -14.76
C PHE A 280 -45.94 12.19 -14.26
N LYS A 281 -46.83 13.06 -13.77
CA LYS A 281 -46.44 14.32 -13.12
C LYS A 281 -45.64 14.05 -11.84
N GLY A 282 -46.10 13.14 -10.99
CA GLY A 282 -45.39 12.71 -9.78
C GLY A 282 -44.03 12.09 -10.08
N GLU A 283 -43.95 11.15 -11.03
CA GLU A 283 -42.69 10.55 -11.49
C GLU A 283 -41.70 11.60 -12.00
N ARG A 284 -42.16 12.51 -12.85
CA ARG A 284 -41.34 13.62 -13.39
C ARG A 284 -40.80 14.53 -12.29
N ASP A 285 -41.62 14.83 -11.29
CA ASP A 285 -41.24 15.76 -10.22
C ASP A 285 -40.26 15.08 -9.24
N LEU A 286 -40.40 13.77 -8.96
CA LEU A 286 -39.40 12.95 -8.27
C LEU A 286 -38.08 12.82 -9.05
N LEU A 287 -38.14 12.60 -10.36
CA LEU A 287 -36.95 12.56 -11.24
C LEU A 287 -36.23 13.91 -11.24
N ARG A 288 -36.96 15.03 -11.16
CA ARG A 288 -36.38 16.38 -11.08
C ARG A 288 -35.68 16.64 -9.75
N GLU A 289 -36.23 16.15 -8.64
CA GLU A 289 -35.57 16.21 -7.34
C GLU A 289 -34.29 15.35 -7.31
N SER A 290 -34.38 14.10 -7.79
CA SER A 290 -33.24 13.19 -7.92
C SER A 290 -32.11 13.79 -8.79
N LEU A 291 -32.46 14.39 -9.94
CA LEU A 291 -31.50 15.08 -10.81
C LEU A 291 -30.88 16.31 -10.13
N SER A 292 -31.64 17.05 -9.31
CA SER A 292 -31.12 18.17 -8.52
C SER A 292 -30.15 17.70 -7.43
N ALA A 293 -30.45 16.59 -6.75
CA ALA A 293 -29.56 15.98 -5.77
C ALA A 293 -28.25 15.48 -6.41
N GLN A 294 -28.34 14.76 -7.54
CA GLN A 294 -27.18 14.31 -8.30
C GLN A 294 -26.34 15.50 -8.81
N SER A 295 -26.96 16.56 -9.30
CA SER A 295 -26.26 17.78 -9.74
C SER A 295 -25.49 18.46 -8.60
N LYS A 296 -26.03 18.49 -7.38
CA LYS A 296 -25.34 19.01 -6.19
C LYS A 296 -24.14 18.15 -5.80
N GLU A 297 -24.28 16.82 -5.81
CA GLU A 297 -23.18 15.92 -5.46
C GLU A 297 -22.07 15.94 -6.51
N VAL A 298 -22.40 16.03 -7.81
CA VAL A 298 -21.42 16.26 -8.89
C VAL A 298 -20.67 17.59 -8.70
N ALA A 299 -21.37 18.67 -8.32
CA ALA A 299 -20.72 19.96 -8.04
C ALA A 299 -19.73 19.85 -6.85
N LYS A 300 -20.14 19.19 -5.77
CA LYS A 300 -19.30 18.92 -4.59
C LYS A 300 -18.05 18.12 -4.96
N ILE A 301 -18.21 16.96 -5.61
CA ILE A 301 -17.10 16.11 -6.09
C ILE A 301 -16.16 16.90 -7.02
N THR A 302 -16.71 17.79 -7.86
CA THR A 302 -15.90 18.67 -8.71
C THR A 302 -15.04 19.63 -7.90
N THR A 303 -15.57 20.23 -6.82
CA THR A 303 -14.79 21.10 -5.92
C THR A 303 -13.75 20.32 -5.10
N GLU A 304 -14.08 19.13 -4.60
CA GLU A 304 -13.16 18.26 -3.85
C GLU A 304 -11.99 17.80 -4.75
N SER A 305 -12.29 17.36 -5.98
CA SER A 305 -11.28 16.98 -6.98
C SER A 305 -10.48 18.17 -7.51
N GLN A 306 -10.93 19.43 -7.34
CA GLN A 306 -10.11 20.62 -7.58
C GLN A 306 -9.17 20.91 -6.40
N ALA A 307 -9.65 20.81 -5.16
CA ALA A 307 -8.83 20.97 -3.95
C ALA A 307 -7.68 19.95 -3.90
N LEU A 308 -7.97 18.67 -4.15
CA LEU A 308 -6.96 17.60 -4.21
C LEU A 308 -5.92 17.82 -5.33
N LYS A 309 -6.30 18.47 -6.44
CA LYS A 309 -5.35 18.84 -7.50
C LYS A 309 -4.41 19.96 -7.06
N ALA A 310 -4.89 20.93 -6.28
CA ALA A 310 -4.07 22.01 -5.72
C ALA A 310 -3.11 21.47 -4.64
N GLU A 311 -3.60 20.65 -3.71
CA GLU A 311 -2.76 19.98 -2.70
C GLU A 311 -1.66 19.13 -3.37
N ARG A 312 -2.00 18.34 -4.39
CA ARG A 312 -1.04 17.56 -5.17
C ARG A 312 -0.06 18.40 -6.01
N ALA A 313 -0.31 19.69 -6.20
CA ALA A 313 0.67 20.61 -6.77
C ALA A 313 1.67 21.06 -5.69
N LEU A 314 1.17 21.54 -4.54
CA LEU A 314 1.98 21.95 -3.40
C LEU A 314 2.89 20.81 -2.88
N LEU A 315 2.38 19.58 -2.80
CA LEU A 315 3.16 18.41 -2.39
C LEU A 315 4.30 18.08 -3.39
N ARG A 316 4.12 18.34 -4.69
CA ARG A 316 5.20 18.17 -5.69
C ARG A 316 6.26 19.25 -5.57
N GLU A 317 5.87 20.49 -5.30
CA GLU A 317 6.78 21.61 -5.10
C GLU A 317 7.61 21.43 -3.81
N SER A 318 6.96 20.97 -2.73
CA SER A 318 7.65 20.59 -1.50
C SER A 318 8.64 19.43 -1.72
N LEU A 319 8.26 18.42 -2.50
CA LEU A 319 9.13 17.29 -2.84
C LEU A 319 10.34 17.70 -3.71
N SER A 320 10.16 18.63 -4.66
CA SER A 320 11.28 19.11 -5.49
C SER A 320 12.22 20.05 -4.71
N ALA A 321 11.69 20.86 -3.79
CA ALA A 321 12.50 21.65 -2.88
C ALA A 321 13.34 20.74 -1.95
N GLN A 322 12.73 19.69 -1.39
CA GLN A 322 13.44 18.71 -0.57
C GLN A 322 14.52 17.94 -1.35
N SER A 323 14.24 17.49 -2.59
CA SER A 323 15.24 16.79 -3.39
C SER A 323 16.40 17.68 -3.82
N ALA A 324 16.14 18.96 -4.10
CA ALA A 324 17.19 19.96 -4.34
C ALA A 324 18.06 20.20 -3.10
N GLU A 325 17.48 20.24 -1.89
CA GLU A 325 18.25 20.40 -0.66
C GLU A 325 19.10 19.16 -0.33
N VAL A 326 18.56 17.95 -0.52
CA VAL A 326 19.32 16.69 -0.41
C VAL A 326 20.50 16.67 -1.39
N ALA A 327 20.32 17.17 -2.62
CA ALA A 327 21.41 17.29 -3.59
C ALA A 327 22.51 18.26 -3.13
N LYS A 328 22.17 19.42 -2.56
CA LYS A 328 23.15 20.34 -1.96
C LYS A 328 23.92 19.68 -0.82
N LEU A 329 23.21 19.07 0.14
CA LEU A 329 23.82 18.41 1.29
C LEU A 329 24.75 17.26 0.87
N THR A 330 24.38 16.50 -0.17
CA THR A 330 25.22 15.44 -0.74
C THR A 330 26.52 16.01 -1.34
N ALA A 331 26.44 17.13 -2.07
CA ALA A 331 27.62 17.82 -2.58
C ALA A 331 28.49 18.40 -1.47
N SER A 332 27.90 18.97 -0.41
CA SER A 332 28.64 19.45 0.77
C SER A 332 29.38 18.33 1.50
N ILE A 333 28.76 17.15 1.66
CA ILE A 333 29.41 15.97 2.25
C ILE A 333 30.58 15.51 1.36
N SER A 334 30.38 15.45 0.04
CA SER A 334 31.44 15.08 -0.91
C SER A 334 32.65 16.03 -0.85
N ASN A 335 32.43 17.33 -0.64
CA ASN A 335 33.51 18.29 -0.46
C ASN A 335 34.23 18.09 0.88
N LEU A 336 33.49 17.88 1.97
CA LEU A 336 34.06 17.65 3.30
C LEU A 336 34.90 16.36 3.37
N ASP A 337 34.50 15.28 2.70
CA ASP A 337 35.33 14.07 2.64
C ASP A 337 36.59 14.25 1.75
N ALA A 338 36.53 15.11 0.72
CA ALA A 338 37.72 15.51 -0.05
C ALA A 338 38.70 16.35 0.78
N GLU A 339 38.21 17.37 1.50
CA GLU A 339 39.00 18.16 2.46
C GLU A 339 39.63 17.26 3.54
N ARG A 340 38.85 16.32 4.08
CA ARG A 340 39.31 15.33 5.06
C ARG A 340 40.36 14.37 4.50
N SER A 341 40.33 14.08 3.19
CA SER A 341 41.39 13.30 2.53
C SER A 341 42.69 14.08 2.45
N LEU A 342 42.63 15.35 2.01
CA LEU A 342 43.79 16.25 1.94
C LEU A 342 44.41 16.49 3.33
N LEU A 343 43.57 16.67 4.37
CA LEU A 343 44.04 16.81 5.75
C LEU A 343 44.72 15.53 6.29
N ARG A 344 44.26 14.34 5.89
CA ARG A 344 44.94 13.07 6.22
C ARG A 344 46.29 12.93 5.53
N GLU A 345 46.39 13.32 4.26
CA GLU A 345 47.63 13.30 3.48
C GLU A 345 48.66 14.30 4.03
N SER A 346 48.21 15.51 4.39
CA SER A 346 49.04 16.52 5.07
C SER A 346 49.49 16.06 6.46
N LEU A 347 48.65 15.35 7.22
CA LEU A 347 49.03 14.80 8.53
C LEU A 347 50.03 13.64 8.38
N ALA A 348 49.87 12.80 7.36
CA ALA A 348 50.79 11.70 7.06
C ALA A 348 52.20 12.22 6.70
N SER A 349 52.30 13.20 5.79
CA SER A 349 53.59 13.80 5.41
C SER A 349 54.27 14.53 6.58
N GLN A 350 53.52 15.26 7.40
CA GLN A 350 54.04 15.83 8.66
C GLN A 350 54.56 14.75 9.63
N SER A 351 53.86 13.62 9.74
CA SER A 351 54.33 12.51 10.60
C SER A 351 55.63 11.88 10.08
N GLU A 352 55.81 11.81 8.75
CA GLU A 352 57.03 11.32 8.11
C GLU A 352 58.20 12.31 8.29
N GLU A 353 57.94 13.62 8.20
CA GLU A 353 58.92 14.67 8.49
C GLU A 353 59.37 14.64 9.97
N VAL A 354 58.42 14.51 10.91
CA VAL A 354 58.73 14.35 12.34
C VAL A 354 59.53 13.07 12.60
N ALA A 355 59.25 11.97 11.89
CA ALA A 355 60.04 10.74 11.97
C ALA A 355 61.48 10.96 11.49
N LYS A 356 61.68 11.61 10.33
CA LYS A 356 63.02 11.96 9.80
C LYS A 356 63.79 12.86 10.76
N LEU A 357 63.15 13.92 11.27
CA LEU A 357 63.75 14.83 12.27
C LEU A 357 64.12 14.10 13.57
N SER A 358 63.33 13.11 14.00
CA SER A 358 63.62 12.27 15.17
C SER A 358 64.86 11.39 14.96
N VAL A 359 65.03 10.81 13.76
CA VAL A 359 66.24 10.07 13.39
C VAL A 359 67.47 10.97 13.42
N SER A 360 67.47 12.09 12.71
CA SER A 360 68.64 12.99 12.67
C SER A 360 68.94 13.67 14.00
N LEU A 361 67.93 13.92 14.85
CA LEU A 361 68.15 14.35 16.22
C LEU A 361 68.87 13.28 17.08
N ASN A 362 68.70 11.99 16.77
CA ASN A 362 69.40 10.91 17.46
C ASN A 362 70.81 10.67 16.89
N GLU A 363 71.00 10.83 15.58
CA GLU A 363 72.33 10.85 14.93
C GLU A 363 73.20 11.96 15.55
N ILE A 364 72.69 13.20 15.60
CA ILE A 364 73.37 14.35 16.23
C ILE A 364 73.67 14.12 17.72
N LYS A 365 72.82 13.37 18.46
CA LYS A 365 73.12 12.98 19.86
C LYS A 365 74.28 12.00 19.94
N GLN A 366 74.38 11.04 19.01
CA GLN A 366 75.47 10.07 18.94
C GLN A 366 76.79 10.74 18.55
N GLU A 367 76.80 11.58 17.50
CA GLU A 367 77.96 12.40 17.14
C GLU A 367 78.44 13.25 18.32
N ARG A 368 77.51 13.92 19.03
CA ARG A 368 77.83 14.73 20.22
C ARG A 368 78.33 13.88 21.40
N ALA A 369 78.02 12.60 21.47
CA ALA A 369 78.59 11.68 22.46
C ALA A 369 80.03 11.32 22.08
N LEU A 370 80.26 10.88 20.85
CA LEU A 370 81.60 10.55 20.32
C LEU A 370 82.55 11.75 20.37
N LEU A 371 82.07 12.96 20.07
CA LEU A 371 82.86 14.20 20.18
C LEU A 371 83.24 14.53 21.63
N ARG A 372 82.39 14.20 22.62
CA ARG A 372 82.73 14.35 24.05
C ARG A 372 83.74 13.31 24.52
N GLU A 373 83.61 12.07 24.07
CA GLU A 373 84.54 10.99 24.37
C GLU A 373 85.93 11.27 23.79
N ASN A 374 86.00 11.70 22.53
CA ASN A 374 87.23 12.16 21.88
C ASN A 374 87.84 13.37 22.60
N LEU A 375 87.02 14.37 22.99
CA LEU A 375 87.49 15.51 23.78
C LEU A 375 88.04 15.10 25.15
N ALA A 376 87.41 14.13 25.84
CA ALA A 376 87.90 13.59 27.10
C ALA A 376 89.24 12.88 26.91
N GLY A 377 89.36 11.99 25.91
CA GLY A 377 90.62 11.32 25.59
C GLY A 377 91.74 12.29 25.18
N GLN A 378 91.42 13.40 24.50
CA GLN A 378 92.38 14.47 24.22
C GLN A 378 92.82 15.22 25.49
N LEU A 379 91.91 15.46 26.45
CA LEU A 379 92.24 16.08 27.73
C LEU A 379 93.10 15.14 28.60
N GLU A 380 92.85 13.83 28.59
CA GLU A 380 93.71 12.84 29.22
C GLU A 380 95.10 12.80 28.58
N GLN A 381 95.19 12.75 27.24
CA GLN A 381 96.47 12.83 26.52
C GLN A 381 97.23 14.14 26.81
N LEU A 382 96.53 15.27 26.95
CA LEU A 382 97.15 16.54 27.34
C LEU A 382 97.63 16.53 28.79
N SER A 383 96.89 15.93 29.72
CA SER A 383 97.32 15.79 31.12
C SER A 383 98.55 14.88 31.27
N ALA A 384 98.57 13.74 30.57
CA ALA A 384 99.71 12.82 30.53
C ALA A 384 100.94 13.46 29.86
N ARG A 385 100.75 14.19 28.75
CA ARG A 385 101.82 14.98 28.12
C ARG A 385 102.34 16.07 29.05
N LYS A 386 101.46 16.73 29.82
CA LYS A 386 101.88 17.73 30.80
C LYS A 386 102.72 17.09 31.91
N GLN A 387 102.27 15.98 32.49
CA GLN A 387 103.05 15.23 33.48
C GLN A 387 104.42 14.79 32.94
N ALA A 388 104.49 14.34 31.68
CA ALA A 388 105.76 14.00 31.05
C ALA A 388 106.68 15.23 30.85
N VAL A 389 106.13 16.40 30.52
CA VAL A 389 106.89 17.67 30.45
C VAL A 389 107.34 18.13 31.84
N ASP A 390 106.48 18.00 32.86
CA ASP A 390 106.79 18.34 34.24
C ASP A 390 107.98 17.45 34.73
N VAL A 391 107.93 16.12 34.51
CA VAL A 391 109.03 15.17 34.82
C VAL A 391 110.31 15.49 34.03
N LEU A 392 110.22 15.72 32.71
CA LEU A 392 111.38 16.13 31.91
C LEU A 392 111.99 17.46 32.38
N SER A 393 111.20 18.35 32.98
CA SER A 393 111.71 19.60 33.56
C SER A 393 112.48 19.36 34.88
N GLU A 394 112.05 18.39 35.68
CA GLU A 394 112.78 17.93 36.88
C GLU A 394 114.09 17.22 36.50
N GLU A 395 114.07 16.33 35.48
CA GLU A 395 115.28 15.72 34.94
C GLU A 395 116.27 16.78 34.40
N ILE A 396 115.78 17.78 33.67
CA ILE A 396 116.62 18.90 33.18
C ILE A 396 117.17 19.74 34.35
N ALA A 397 116.42 19.91 35.45
CA ALA A 397 116.91 20.60 36.64
C ALA A 397 118.05 19.80 37.33
N LEU A 398 117.85 18.50 37.55
CA LEU A 398 118.85 17.59 38.12
C LEU A 398 120.11 17.48 37.23
N LEU A 399 119.95 17.42 35.90
CA LEU A 399 121.06 17.43 34.95
C LEU A 399 121.82 18.76 34.97
N ARG A 400 121.14 19.90 35.17
CA ARG A 400 121.79 21.21 35.34
C ARG A 400 122.55 21.31 36.66
N GLU A 401 122.00 20.78 37.74
CA GLU A 401 122.67 20.73 39.06
C GLU A 401 123.91 19.82 39.01
N SER A 402 123.79 18.62 38.42
CA SER A 402 124.89 17.70 38.17
C SER A 402 125.98 18.32 37.27
N LEU A 403 125.58 19.02 36.20
CA LEU A 403 126.52 19.75 35.34
C LEU A 403 127.20 20.91 36.07
N ALA A 404 126.48 21.66 36.92
CA ALA A 404 127.08 22.71 37.74
C ALA A 404 128.09 22.13 38.74
N ALA A 405 127.78 21.01 39.39
CA ALA A 405 128.70 20.29 40.26
C ALA A 405 129.96 19.83 39.50
N GLN A 406 129.81 19.25 38.31
CA GLN A 406 130.95 18.90 37.43
C GLN A 406 131.79 20.11 37.04
N VAL A 407 131.16 21.25 36.71
CA VAL A 407 131.88 22.51 36.43
C VAL A 407 132.65 23.00 37.66
N THR A 408 132.10 22.88 38.88
CA THR A 408 132.85 23.23 40.10
C THR A 408 134.02 22.28 40.38
N LEU A 409 133.87 20.97 40.13
CA LEU A 409 134.96 19.99 40.24
C LEU A 409 136.07 20.25 39.20
N VAL A 410 135.70 20.57 37.96
CA VAL A 410 136.65 20.97 36.92
C VAL A 410 137.37 22.27 37.31
N ALA A 411 136.67 23.25 37.87
CA ALA A 411 137.28 24.49 38.35
C ALA A 411 138.24 24.26 39.53
N GLN A 412 137.91 23.37 40.46
CA GLN A 412 138.79 22.93 41.55
C GLN A 412 140.06 22.25 41.01
N ALA A 413 139.91 21.25 40.14
CA ALA A 413 141.04 20.57 39.49
C ALA A 413 141.91 21.52 38.65
N HIS A 414 141.33 22.56 38.04
CA HIS A 414 142.08 23.61 37.35
C HIS A 414 142.83 24.53 38.32
N GLY A 415 142.27 24.77 39.51
CA GLY A 415 142.96 25.46 40.61
C GLY A 415 144.16 24.66 41.13
N GLU A 416 143.96 23.37 41.42
CA GLU A 416 145.02 22.44 41.83
C GLU A 416 146.13 22.34 40.78
N LEU A 417 145.77 22.20 39.49
CA LEU A 417 146.73 22.20 38.39
C LEU A 417 147.55 23.50 38.31
N ASN A 418 146.92 24.66 38.56
CA ASN A 418 147.63 25.94 38.62
C ASN A 418 148.58 26.04 39.81
N VAL A 419 148.25 25.46 40.98
CA VAL A 419 149.18 25.35 42.12
C VAL A 419 150.38 24.48 41.73
N VAL A 420 150.15 23.30 41.15
CA VAL A 420 151.23 22.39 40.69
C VAL A 420 152.11 23.05 39.63
N LEU A 421 151.55 23.89 38.74
CA LEU A 421 152.33 24.67 37.78
C LEU A 421 153.17 25.77 38.45
N GLN A 422 152.65 26.45 39.47
CA GLN A 422 153.42 27.41 40.27
C GLN A 422 154.54 26.73 41.06
N GLU A 423 154.28 25.57 41.68
CA GLU A 423 155.32 24.76 42.33
C GLU A 423 156.38 24.30 41.34
N GLN A 424 155.99 23.82 40.15
CA GLN A 424 156.96 23.47 39.09
C GLN A 424 157.78 24.68 38.66
N GLN A 425 157.19 25.88 38.59
CA GLN A 425 157.92 27.11 38.23
C GLN A 425 158.90 27.55 39.33
N LEU A 426 158.52 27.43 40.62
CA LEU A 426 159.41 27.67 41.76
C LEU A 426 160.57 26.67 41.83
N LEU A 427 160.31 25.40 41.55
CA LEU A 427 161.33 24.36 41.43
C LEU A 427 162.28 24.65 40.25
N ARG A 428 161.78 25.15 39.12
CA ARG A 428 162.62 25.56 37.98
C ARG A 428 163.51 26.77 38.31
N SER A 429 163.02 27.78 39.03
CA SER A 429 163.87 28.88 39.48
C SER A 429 164.94 28.41 40.48
N SER A 430 164.56 27.58 41.46
CA SER A 430 165.52 27.04 42.43
C SER A 430 166.60 26.17 41.76
N LEU A 431 166.23 25.40 40.73
CA LEU A 431 167.20 24.63 39.92
C LEU A 431 168.14 25.55 39.13
N ALA A 432 167.63 26.66 38.57
CA ALA A 432 168.45 27.65 37.88
C ALA A 432 169.45 28.35 38.83
N ASP A 433 169.02 28.70 40.05
CA ASP A 433 169.89 29.25 41.09
C ASP A 433 170.99 28.24 41.49
N GLN A 434 170.64 26.96 41.67
CA GLN A 434 171.62 25.91 41.94
C GLN A 434 172.61 25.73 40.78
N LEU A 435 172.15 25.76 39.52
CA LEU A 435 173.03 25.72 38.35
C LEU A 435 174.02 26.90 38.35
N GLN A 436 173.55 28.12 38.60
CA GLN A 436 174.41 29.30 38.70
C GLN A 436 175.44 29.18 39.84
N ILE A 437 175.05 28.59 40.98
CA ILE A 437 175.98 28.30 42.08
C ILE A 437 177.03 27.25 41.66
N THR A 438 176.64 26.19 40.93
CA THR A 438 177.61 25.21 40.43
C THR A 438 178.58 25.80 39.40
N GLU A 439 178.11 26.68 38.51
CA GLU A 439 178.96 27.37 37.53
C GLU A 439 179.95 28.33 38.20
N LYS A 440 179.50 29.07 39.22
CA LYS A 440 180.39 29.92 40.03
C LYS A 440 181.44 29.09 40.78
N ASN A 441 181.09 27.87 41.19
CA ASN A 441 182.03 26.93 41.82
C ASN A 441 183.01 26.30 40.81
N THR A 442 182.60 25.95 39.60
CA THR A 442 183.54 25.44 38.57
C THR A 442 184.52 26.52 38.12
N GLN A 443 184.06 27.77 37.94
CA GLN A 443 184.95 28.93 37.69
C GLN A 443 185.98 29.12 38.83
N LYS A 444 185.56 28.97 40.09
CA LYS A 444 186.47 29.04 41.26
C LYS A 444 187.49 27.90 41.28
N ILE A 445 187.08 26.67 40.96
CA ILE A 445 187.97 25.51 40.82
C ILE A 445 188.99 25.72 39.70
N GLU A 446 188.57 26.33 38.59
CA GLU A 446 189.45 26.61 37.45
C GLU A 446 190.46 27.73 37.74
N GLY A 447 190.11 28.69 38.61
CA GLY A 447 191.07 29.64 39.20
C GLY A 447 192.15 28.92 40.03
N LEU A 448 191.74 28.10 41.00
CA LEU A 448 192.63 27.33 41.87
C LEU A 448 193.55 26.36 41.07
N ARG A 449 193.07 25.81 39.95
CA ARG A 449 193.90 25.01 39.02
C ARG A 449 195.04 25.81 38.39
N LYS A 450 194.80 27.08 38.02
CA LYS A 450 195.82 27.97 37.44
C LYS A 450 196.87 28.36 38.49
N GLU A 451 196.46 28.66 39.71
CA GLU A 451 197.38 28.89 40.84
C GLU A 451 198.26 27.66 41.12
N ARG A 452 197.66 26.45 41.15
CA ARG A 452 198.41 25.19 41.28
C ARG A 452 199.44 25.00 40.16
N GLY A 453 199.11 25.38 38.92
CA GLY A 453 200.04 25.32 37.78
C GLY A 453 201.23 26.29 37.91
N LEU A 454 201.03 27.46 38.51
CA LEU A 454 202.12 28.41 38.81
C LEU A 454 203.03 27.89 39.93
N LEU A 455 202.43 27.38 41.02
CA LEU A 455 203.18 26.75 42.12
C LEU A 455 204.00 25.54 41.66
N GLN A 456 203.43 24.71 40.78
CA GLN A 456 204.13 23.55 40.21
C GLN A 456 205.35 23.98 39.37
N LYS A 457 205.27 25.09 38.62
CA LYS A 457 206.42 25.67 37.92
C LYS A 457 207.52 26.14 38.88
N THR A 458 207.18 26.86 39.95
CA THR A 458 208.20 27.36 40.90
C THR A 458 208.90 26.24 41.68
N VAL A 459 208.18 25.18 42.05
CA VAL A 459 208.80 23.96 42.61
C VAL A 459 209.76 23.33 41.62
N GLN A 460 209.39 23.27 40.33
CA GLN A 460 210.23 22.69 39.29
C GLN A 460 211.51 23.50 39.02
N THR A 461 211.51 24.83 39.21
CA THR A 461 212.73 25.65 39.19
C THR A 461 213.65 25.32 40.38
N LEU A 462 213.10 25.29 41.60
CA LEU A 462 213.88 25.00 42.82
C LEU A 462 214.56 23.61 42.78
N MET A 463 213.95 22.62 42.11
CA MET A 463 214.57 21.30 41.92
C MET A 463 215.79 21.32 40.97
N VAL A 464 215.94 22.33 40.11
CA VAL A 464 217.15 22.55 39.29
C VAL A 464 218.25 23.17 40.15
N ASP A 465 217.92 24.18 40.94
CA ASP A 465 218.89 24.88 41.81
C ASP A 465 219.49 23.94 42.87
N ILE A 466 218.66 23.08 43.47
CA ILE A 466 219.10 22.03 44.41
C ILE A 466 220.08 21.04 43.75
N ARG A 467 219.87 20.70 42.47
CA ARG A 467 220.77 19.79 41.74
C ARG A 467 222.14 20.43 41.52
N ALA A 468 222.19 21.69 41.10
CA ALA A 468 223.45 22.43 40.92
C ALA A 468 224.22 22.62 42.25
N LEU A 469 223.51 22.84 43.37
CA LEU A 469 224.13 22.89 44.71
C LEU A 469 224.73 21.54 45.13
N THR A 470 224.09 20.42 44.75
CA THR A 470 224.57 19.07 45.10
C THR A 470 225.93 18.77 44.47
N GLU A 471 226.12 19.12 43.19
CA GLU A 471 227.39 18.93 42.47
C GLU A 471 228.55 19.75 43.09
N SER A 472 228.24 20.92 43.69
CA SER A 472 229.23 21.77 44.39
C SER A 472 229.69 21.21 45.76
N VAL A 473 228.93 20.29 46.36
CA VAL A 473 229.32 19.59 47.59
C VAL A 473 230.27 18.44 47.27
N THR A 474 229.95 17.63 46.25
CA THR A 474 230.73 16.43 45.89
C THR A 474 232.19 16.71 45.53
N ASP A 475 232.52 17.85 44.90
CA ASP A 475 233.91 18.22 44.55
C ASP A 475 234.75 18.70 45.76
N LYS A 476 234.13 18.94 46.91
CA LYS A 476 234.81 19.33 48.16
C LYS A 476 235.09 18.13 49.07
N GLU A 477 234.25 17.10 49.02
CA GLU A 477 234.40 15.89 49.84
C GLU A 477 235.57 15.02 49.34
N THR A 478 235.78 14.93 48.03
CA THR A 478 236.93 14.22 47.41
C THR A 478 238.27 14.74 47.92
N ARG A 479 238.46 16.06 47.91
CA ARG A 479 239.68 16.75 48.39
C ARG A 479 239.93 16.58 49.89
N LEU A 480 238.90 16.19 50.66
CA LEU A 480 238.98 15.95 52.10
C LEU A 480 239.37 14.50 52.42
N ALA A 481 239.09 13.55 51.51
CA ALA A 481 239.52 12.16 51.63
C ALA A 481 241.05 12.02 51.47
N GLU A 482 241.65 12.71 50.49
CA GLU A 482 243.10 12.68 50.21
C GLU A 482 243.98 13.13 51.40
N ALA A 483 243.42 13.98 52.27
CA ALA A 483 244.11 14.51 53.45
C ALA A 483 244.08 13.56 54.67
N ARG A 484 243.15 12.60 54.75
CA ARG A 484 242.87 11.85 55.99
C ARG A 484 243.69 10.58 56.19
N VAL A 485 244.02 9.84 55.13
CA VAL A 485 244.71 8.53 55.29
C VAL A 485 246.18 8.70 55.64
N LYS A 486 246.85 9.74 55.13
CA LYS A 486 248.25 10.11 55.49
C LYS A 486 248.44 10.50 56.97
N LEU A 487 247.38 10.59 57.76
CA LEU A 487 247.44 10.86 59.20
C LEU A 487 247.42 9.57 60.05
N MET A 488 246.95 8.45 59.48
CA MET A 488 246.62 7.23 60.24
C MET A 488 247.82 6.27 60.40
N GLU A 489 248.78 6.31 59.48
CA GLU A 489 249.97 5.44 59.50
C GLU A 489 250.97 5.77 60.63
N MET A 490 250.89 6.97 61.22
CA MET A 490 251.92 7.49 62.12
C MET A 490 251.62 7.32 63.62
N HIS A 491 250.45 6.79 64.00
CA HIS A 491 250.03 6.72 65.39
C HIS A 491 249.84 5.30 65.94
N VAL A 492 250.98 4.73 66.40
CA VAL A 492 251.06 3.98 67.68
C VAL A 492 250.16 2.73 67.75
N LEU A 493 250.60 1.50 67.40
CA LEU A 493 251.97 0.97 67.27
C LEU A 493 252.85 1.12 68.54
N ARG A 494 252.21 1.20 69.73
CA ARG A 494 252.91 1.19 71.03
C ARG A 494 252.05 0.87 72.27
N ALA A 495 250.88 0.24 72.10
CA ALA A 495 250.03 -0.28 73.17
C ALA A 495 248.97 -1.25 72.60
N GLU A 496 249.18 -2.56 72.42
CA GLU A 496 250.29 -3.45 72.77
C GLU A 496 250.72 -3.42 74.25
N ASN A 497 250.00 -4.17 75.11
CA ASN A 497 250.55 -5.33 75.82
C ASN A 497 249.53 -5.95 76.81
N GLU A 498 248.64 -5.15 77.39
CA GLU A 498 248.01 -5.53 78.66
C GLU A 498 246.51 -5.87 78.53
N ALA A 499 246.25 -7.19 78.51
CA ALA A 499 244.94 -7.87 78.44
C ALA A 499 244.14 -7.70 77.13
N GLN A 500 244.22 -8.58 76.12
CA GLN A 500 244.81 -9.93 76.04
C GLN A 500 244.21 -11.02 76.97
N ASP A 501 244.26 -12.27 76.49
CA ASP A 501 244.39 -13.51 77.27
C ASP A 501 243.39 -13.84 78.41
N ARG A 502 242.10 -13.55 78.21
CA ARG A 502 241.03 -14.43 78.74
C ARG A 502 239.94 -14.76 77.71
N ARG A 503 240.30 -15.66 76.78
CA ARG A 503 239.47 -16.46 75.86
C ARG A 503 239.06 -15.75 74.55
N LEU A 504 239.47 -16.20 73.35
CA LEU A 504 240.48 -17.19 72.96
C LEU A 504 240.35 -18.62 73.56
N ILE A 505 239.12 -19.09 73.73
CA ILE A 505 238.78 -20.52 73.82
C ILE A 505 237.48 -20.66 73.00
N GLN A 506 237.46 -21.55 72.00
CA GLN A 506 236.42 -21.65 70.95
C GLN A 506 236.26 -20.36 70.11
N ALA A 507 237.17 -19.96 69.23
CA ALA A 507 238.29 -20.64 68.55
C ALA A 507 237.90 -21.81 67.60
N GLU A 508 237.84 -21.49 66.29
CA GLU A 508 238.73 -22.08 65.28
C GLU A 508 238.77 -23.61 65.03
N GLU A 509 237.62 -24.29 64.94
CA GLU A 509 237.57 -25.60 64.26
C GLU A 509 237.20 -25.51 62.76
N GLN A 510 236.23 -24.66 62.38
CA GLN A 510 235.63 -24.70 61.02
C GLN A 510 236.14 -23.62 60.04
N ARG A 511 237.33 -23.05 60.29
CA ARG A 511 238.08 -22.26 59.28
C ARG A 511 238.94 -23.15 58.36
N LYS A 512 238.44 -24.36 58.04
CA LYS A 512 239.16 -25.42 57.27
C LYS A 512 238.50 -25.86 55.95
N ALA A 513 237.30 -25.35 55.66
CA ALA A 513 236.65 -25.39 54.35
C ALA A 513 236.26 -23.94 54.00
N ARG A 514 237.22 -23.02 53.78
CA ARG A 514 238.19 -22.99 52.66
C ARG A 514 237.46 -23.07 51.32
N GLU A 515 237.48 -21.99 50.54
CA GLU A 515 238.62 -21.60 49.69
C GLU A 515 238.92 -22.65 48.60
N GLU A 516 237.88 -23.23 48.00
CA GLU A 516 237.99 -23.86 46.69
C GLU A 516 237.13 -23.11 45.66
N VAL A 517 237.82 -22.41 44.76
CA VAL A 517 237.54 -22.30 43.32
C VAL A 517 236.12 -21.79 42.94
N LEU A 518 235.90 -20.48 42.79
CA LEU A 518 236.28 -19.60 41.66
C LEU A 518 235.19 -19.42 40.58
N GLY A 519 234.83 -18.17 40.31
CA GLY A 519 235.15 -17.55 39.02
C GLY A 519 234.55 -18.08 37.71
N GLN A 520 233.48 -18.89 37.70
CA GLN A 520 233.03 -19.54 36.45
C GLN A 520 231.60 -19.25 35.94
N HIS A 521 230.78 -18.44 36.62
CA HIS A 521 229.42 -18.10 36.12
C HIS A 521 229.08 -16.60 36.02
N MET A 522 230.00 -15.83 35.44
CA MET A 522 229.66 -14.64 34.64
C MET A 522 229.04 -15.01 33.27
N LEU A 523 228.23 -16.08 33.21
CA LEU A 523 227.75 -16.68 31.95
C LEU A 523 226.24 -16.97 31.90
N ASP A 524 225.54 -17.10 33.04
CA ASP A 524 224.08 -17.32 33.07
C ASP A 524 223.29 -15.99 33.06
N LEU A 525 223.71 -15.05 32.19
CA LEU A 525 223.23 -13.66 32.15
C LEU A 525 222.01 -13.45 31.21
N GLN A 526 221.52 -14.50 30.54
CA GLN A 526 220.54 -14.37 29.44
C GLN A 526 219.27 -15.25 29.60
N SER A 527 219.22 -16.14 30.58
CA SER A 527 218.33 -17.32 30.54
C SER A 527 216.87 -17.12 30.98
N ARG A 528 216.50 -16.00 31.65
CA ARG A 528 215.17 -15.88 32.32
C ARG A 528 214.26 -14.73 31.88
N ILE A 529 214.65 -13.94 30.87
CA ILE A 529 213.71 -13.04 30.16
C ILE A 529 212.61 -13.84 29.42
N VAL A 530 212.82 -15.13 29.18
CA VAL A 530 211.91 -16.03 28.45
C VAL A 530 210.74 -16.56 29.32
N GLN A 531 210.79 -16.48 30.65
CA GLN A 531 210.06 -17.43 31.49
C GLN A 531 208.65 -17.04 31.97
N GLN A 532 208.19 -15.79 31.80
CA GLN A 532 206.89 -15.32 32.35
C GLN A 532 205.87 -14.78 31.33
N TYR A 533 206.04 -15.09 30.04
CA TYR A 533 204.97 -15.05 29.02
C TYR A 533 203.94 -16.20 29.21
N LYS A 534 203.51 -16.48 30.46
CA LYS A 534 202.77 -17.71 30.83
C LYS A 534 201.61 -17.53 31.81
N GLN A 535 201.18 -16.29 32.06
CA GLN A 535 200.01 -15.99 32.90
C GLN A 535 199.03 -15.04 32.19
N ILE A 536 198.85 -15.28 30.89
CA ILE A 536 197.81 -14.65 30.05
C ILE A 536 196.65 -15.62 29.78
N ASP A 537 196.89 -16.94 29.84
CA ASP A 537 195.91 -17.97 29.43
C ASP A 537 194.91 -18.38 30.53
N ALA A 538 194.90 -17.72 31.69
CA ALA A 538 194.09 -18.11 32.84
C ALA A 538 192.87 -17.20 33.03
N LEU A 539 191.68 -17.77 32.80
CA LEU A 539 190.36 -17.20 33.12
C LEU A 539 189.87 -16.02 32.25
N GLN A 540 189.93 -16.21 30.92
CA GLN A 540 188.85 -15.73 30.02
C GLN A 540 187.61 -16.66 30.05
N GLU A 541 187.40 -17.39 31.16
CA GLU A 541 186.60 -18.61 31.25
C GLU A 541 185.40 -18.46 32.21
N GLU A 542 184.63 -17.37 32.07
CA GLU A 542 183.30 -17.25 32.68
C GLU A 542 182.38 -16.29 31.89
N LEU A 543 182.46 -16.35 30.55
CA LEU A 543 181.66 -15.57 29.59
C LEU A 543 180.79 -16.47 28.69
N GLU A 544 180.17 -17.53 29.22
CA GLU A 544 179.22 -18.35 28.47
C GLU A 544 178.03 -18.80 29.33
N GLY A 545 176.81 -18.54 28.85
CA GLY A 545 175.59 -18.56 29.68
C GLY A 545 174.30 -18.28 28.91
N HIS A 546 174.16 -18.97 27.77
CA HIS A 546 173.01 -19.06 26.86
C HIS A 546 171.62 -18.71 27.45
N LYS A 547 170.71 -17.95 26.81
CA LYS A 547 170.29 -17.91 25.38
C LYS A 547 169.99 -19.29 24.76
N THR A 548 168.88 -19.92 25.15
CA THR A 548 167.73 -20.24 24.27
C THR A 548 166.67 -21.11 24.97
N TRP A 549 165.40 -20.70 24.94
CA TRP A 549 164.34 -21.64 24.57
C TRP A 549 163.18 -20.93 23.86
N SER A 550 162.60 -21.64 22.91
CA SER A 550 161.43 -21.27 22.09
C SER A 550 160.51 -22.50 22.06
N GLU A 551 159.29 -22.35 21.54
CA GLU A 551 158.41 -23.46 21.15
C GLU A 551 157.62 -24.24 22.23
N GLU A 552 157.00 -23.60 23.25
CA GLU A 552 155.96 -24.34 24.03
C GLU A 552 154.71 -23.61 24.56
N GLU A 553 154.28 -22.46 24.01
CA GLU A 553 152.95 -21.91 24.35
C GLU A 553 152.09 -21.40 23.19
N ILE A 554 152.47 -21.73 21.94
CA ILE A 554 151.57 -21.62 20.78
C ILE A 554 150.41 -22.65 20.86
N ALA A 555 150.57 -23.71 21.67
CA ALA A 555 149.61 -24.82 21.79
C ALA A 555 148.30 -24.50 22.55
N ARG A 556 148.21 -23.42 23.35
CA ARG A 556 147.02 -23.13 24.17
C ARG A 556 145.95 -22.25 23.50
N ARG A 557 146.12 -21.84 22.24
CA ARG A 557 145.10 -21.06 21.48
C ARG A 557 144.21 -21.90 20.54
N ALA A 558 144.08 -23.20 20.81
CA ALA A 558 143.42 -24.15 19.89
C ALA A 558 142.21 -24.92 20.48
N LYS A 559 141.70 -24.58 21.67
CA LYS A 559 140.69 -25.43 22.36
C LYS A 559 139.39 -24.77 22.87
N ASP A 560 139.26 -23.44 22.88
CA ASP A 560 138.06 -22.74 23.40
C ASP A 560 137.34 -21.84 22.37
N VAL A 561 137.20 -22.35 21.14
CA VAL A 561 136.38 -21.75 20.07
C VAL A 561 135.32 -22.75 19.60
N ARG A 562 134.73 -23.51 20.54
CA ARG A 562 133.81 -24.61 20.19
C ARG A 562 132.64 -24.90 21.13
N GLU A 563 132.46 -24.17 22.23
CA GLU A 563 131.28 -24.27 23.10
C GLU A 563 130.54 -22.93 23.20
N THR A 564 129.66 -22.72 22.21
CA THR A 564 128.64 -21.67 22.17
C THR A 564 127.27 -22.29 22.40
N GLY A 565 126.37 -21.67 23.18
CA GLY A 565 124.98 -22.11 23.24
C GLY A 565 124.08 -21.32 24.19
N GLU A 566 124.18 -21.61 25.48
CA GLU A 566 123.02 -21.63 26.40
C GLU A 566 122.38 -20.26 26.74
N ALA A 567 123.03 -19.15 26.42
CA ALA A 567 122.49 -17.80 26.67
C ALA A 567 121.49 -17.31 25.60
N ARG A 568 121.33 -18.01 24.47
CA ARG A 568 120.50 -17.53 23.34
C ARG A 568 119.11 -18.17 23.24
N ASP A 569 118.96 -19.42 23.67
CA ASP A 569 117.74 -20.20 23.42
C ASP A 569 116.60 -19.85 24.40
N ALA A 570 116.92 -19.36 25.60
CA ALA A 570 115.95 -18.81 26.55
C ALA A 570 115.13 -17.63 25.96
N ALA A 571 115.75 -16.83 25.07
CA ALA A 571 115.08 -15.73 24.39
C ALA A 571 114.20 -16.17 23.20
N LEU A 572 114.50 -17.33 22.59
CA LEU A 572 113.74 -17.86 21.46
C LEU A 572 112.50 -18.66 21.91
N ALA A 573 112.55 -19.29 23.08
CA ALA A 573 111.41 -20.03 23.65
C ALA A 573 110.15 -19.15 23.81
N GLN A 574 110.29 -17.91 24.30
CA GLN A 574 109.16 -16.99 24.48
C GLN A 574 108.57 -16.50 23.13
N VAL A 575 109.39 -16.37 22.09
CA VAL A 575 108.90 -15.99 20.74
C VAL A 575 108.09 -17.12 20.12
N VAL A 576 108.50 -18.38 20.31
CA VAL A 576 107.76 -19.54 19.80
C VAL A 576 106.42 -19.74 20.51
N ASP A 577 106.33 -19.52 21.84
CA ASP A 577 105.03 -19.62 22.55
C ASP A 577 104.07 -18.45 22.30
N LEU A 578 104.58 -17.30 21.81
CA LEU A 578 103.73 -16.24 21.26
C LEU A 578 103.27 -16.57 19.82
N GLN A 579 104.07 -17.29 19.04
CA GLN A 579 103.69 -17.78 17.71
C GLN A 579 102.76 -19.01 17.74
N SER A 580 102.79 -19.82 18.80
CA SER A 580 101.79 -20.89 19.04
C SER A 580 100.42 -20.27 19.37
N ARG A 581 100.37 -19.34 20.34
CA ARG A 581 99.15 -18.68 20.80
C ARG A 581 98.50 -17.84 19.71
N THR A 582 99.26 -17.07 18.93
CA THR A 582 98.69 -16.33 17.79
C THR A 582 98.16 -17.26 16.70
N LYS A 583 98.85 -18.37 16.36
CA LYS A 583 98.30 -19.38 15.43
C LYS A 583 97.06 -20.10 15.96
N GLN A 584 96.90 -20.20 17.28
CA GLN A 584 95.71 -20.78 17.91
C GLN A 584 94.55 -19.77 17.91
N GLN A 585 94.82 -18.50 18.23
CA GLN A 585 93.85 -17.40 18.12
C GLN A 585 93.38 -17.18 16.68
N TYR A 586 94.25 -17.28 15.66
CA TYR A 586 93.81 -17.23 14.27
C TYR A 586 92.90 -18.41 13.89
N LYS A 587 93.13 -19.62 14.42
CA LYS A 587 92.20 -20.75 14.23
C LYS A 587 90.87 -20.57 14.95
N GLU A 588 90.86 -19.97 16.13
CA GLU A 588 89.62 -19.61 16.84
C GLU A 588 88.86 -18.49 16.11
N ILE A 589 89.57 -17.50 15.56
CA ILE A 589 88.99 -16.46 14.71
C ILE A 589 88.43 -17.04 13.42
N ASP A 590 89.14 -17.92 12.72
CA ASP A 590 88.66 -18.58 11.50
C ASP A 590 87.45 -19.48 11.78
N ALA A 591 87.47 -20.25 12.87
CA ALA A 591 86.33 -21.06 13.30
C ALA A 591 85.10 -20.20 13.66
N LEU A 592 85.30 -19.10 14.40
CA LEU A 592 84.24 -18.12 14.67
C LEU A 592 83.77 -17.40 13.40
N HIS A 593 84.64 -17.21 12.40
CA HIS A 593 84.23 -16.65 11.11
C HIS A 593 83.40 -17.66 10.29
N GLU A 594 83.73 -18.95 10.35
CA GLU A 594 82.98 -20.03 9.70
C GLU A 594 81.65 -20.30 10.42
N GLU A 595 81.60 -20.23 11.75
CA GLU A 595 80.35 -20.25 12.53
C GLU A 595 79.49 -19.00 12.25
N LEU A 596 80.08 -17.81 12.16
CA LEU A 596 79.35 -16.57 11.85
C LEU A 596 78.86 -16.55 10.39
N GLU A 597 79.63 -17.07 9.44
CA GLU A 597 79.18 -17.35 8.06
C GLU A 597 78.10 -18.43 8.02
N GLY A 598 78.21 -19.46 8.87
CA GLY A 598 77.17 -20.47 9.08
C GLY A 598 75.88 -19.84 9.59
N HIS A 599 75.96 -18.96 10.60
CA HIS A 599 74.83 -18.25 11.18
C HIS A 599 74.24 -17.21 10.22
N LYS A 600 75.05 -16.53 9.40
CA LYS A 600 74.58 -15.68 8.29
C LYS A 600 73.85 -16.49 7.23
N LYS A 601 74.41 -17.64 6.80
CA LYS A 601 73.78 -18.52 5.79
C LYS A 601 72.53 -19.21 6.32
N TRP A 602 72.49 -19.55 7.60
CA TRP A 602 71.30 -20.07 8.29
C TRP A 602 70.24 -18.97 8.43
N SER A 603 70.59 -17.80 8.93
CA SER A 603 69.71 -16.63 9.04
C SER A 603 69.16 -16.21 7.68
N ALA A 604 69.99 -16.17 6.63
CA ALA A 604 69.55 -15.88 5.26
C ALA A 604 68.58 -16.95 4.73
N ARG A 605 68.82 -18.24 4.98
CA ARG A 605 67.89 -19.33 4.60
C ARG A 605 66.58 -19.27 5.38
N GLU A 606 66.63 -18.90 6.66
CA GLU A 606 65.47 -18.80 7.54
C GLU A 606 64.64 -17.53 7.23
N LEU A 607 65.29 -16.42 6.85
CA LEU A 607 64.65 -15.22 6.31
C LEU A 607 64.07 -15.46 4.92
N SER A 608 64.78 -16.18 4.03
CA SER A 608 64.23 -16.60 2.74
C SER A 608 63.03 -17.54 2.90
N ARG A 609 63.07 -18.48 3.86
CA ARG A 609 61.88 -19.29 4.22
C ARG A 609 60.73 -18.41 4.68
N ARG A 610 60.95 -17.53 5.66
CA ARG A 610 59.89 -16.63 6.16
C ARG A 610 59.38 -15.66 5.08
N ALA A 611 60.20 -15.27 4.11
CA ALA A 611 59.78 -14.49 2.96
C ALA A 611 58.94 -15.32 1.98
N GLU A 612 59.32 -16.56 1.69
CA GLU A 612 58.56 -17.47 0.84
C GLU A 612 57.25 -17.94 1.50
N ASP A 613 57.24 -18.17 2.82
CA ASP A 613 56.06 -18.47 3.62
C ASP A 613 55.11 -17.25 3.70
N ALA A 614 55.66 -16.04 3.87
CA ALA A 614 54.89 -14.79 3.81
C ALA A 614 54.30 -14.53 2.41
N LYS A 615 55.05 -14.87 1.36
CA LYS A 615 54.61 -14.80 -0.03
C LYS A 615 53.52 -15.84 -0.33
N GLN A 616 53.70 -17.11 0.05
CA GLN A 616 52.69 -18.17 -0.10
C GLN A 616 51.42 -17.88 0.71
N THR A 617 51.54 -17.29 1.91
CA THR A 617 50.36 -16.85 2.68
C THR A 617 49.72 -15.56 2.15
N GLY A 618 50.46 -14.74 1.40
CA GLY A 618 49.93 -13.67 0.56
C GLY A 618 49.14 -14.23 -0.62
N GLU A 619 49.79 -15.04 -1.47
CA GLU A 619 49.19 -15.71 -2.63
C GLU A 619 47.96 -16.55 -2.26
N ALA A 620 47.97 -17.24 -1.10
CA ALA A 620 46.80 -17.96 -0.58
C ALA A 620 45.67 -17.04 -0.11
N ARG A 621 45.98 -15.85 0.44
CA ARG A 621 44.98 -14.83 0.79
C ARG A 621 44.39 -14.18 -0.47
N ASP A 622 45.21 -13.87 -1.45
CA ASP A 622 44.77 -13.25 -2.71
C ASP A 622 43.97 -14.25 -3.55
N ALA A 623 44.33 -15.54 -3.53
CA ALA A 623 43.51 -16.61 -4.11
C ALA A 623 42.16 -16.79 -3.36
N ALA A 624 42.15 -16.70 -2.03
CA ALA A 624 40.92 -16.77 -1.23
C ALA A 624 40.01 -15.54 -1.46
N LEU A 625 40.59 -14.34 -1.56
CA LEU A 625 39.88 -13.11 -1.93
C LEU A 625 39.35 -13.17 -3.37
N GLY A 626 40.13 -13.70 -4.30
CA GLY A 626 39.70 -13.95 -5.68
C GLY A 626 38.53 -14.93 -5.75
N GLN A 627 38.58 -16.04 -5.01
CA GLN A 627 37.46 -16.96 -4.89
C GLN A 627 36.22 -16.33 -4.22
N ALA A 628 36.42 -15.51 -3.18
CA ALA A 628 35.31 -14.80 -2.53
C ALA A 628 34.66 -13.77 -3.47
N MET A 629 35.45 -13.03 -4.26
CA MET A 629 34.95 -12.11 -5.28
C MET A 629 34.22 -12.86 -6.41
N LEU A 630 34.74 -14.00 -6.87
CA LEU A 630 34.06 -14.84 -7.85
C LEU A 630 32.73 -15.39 -7.32
N GLN A 631 32.68 -15.88 -6.07
CA GLN A 631 31.43 -16.31 -5.44
C GLN A 631 30.43 -15.15 -5.27
N LEU A 632 30.91 -13.96 -4.90
CA LEU A 632 30.07 -12.77 -4.81
C LEU A 632 29.51 -12.38 -6.18
N GLN A 633 30.35 -12.40 -7.23
CA GLN A 633 29.95 -12.11 -8.61
C GLN A 633 29.01 -13.18 -9.18
N GLU A 634 29.19 -14.46 -8.85
CA GLU A 634 28.22 -15.51 -9.16
C GLU A 634 26.89 -15.31 -8.44
N SER A 635 26.90 -14.89 -7.17
CA SER A 635 25.67 -14.60 -6.42
C SER A 635 24.92 -13.40 -7.01
N PHE A 636 25.64 -12.35 -7.42
CA PHE A 636 25.08 -11.19 -8.10
C PHE A 636 24.55 -11.55 -9.49
N ASN A 637 25.25 -12.42 -10.22
CA ASN A 637 24.80 -12.96 -11.52
C ASN A 637 23.62 -13.93 -11.42
N ARG A 638 23.39 -14.57 -10.25
CA ARG A 638 22.13 -15.29 -9.98
C ARG A 638 21.01 -14.30 -9.68
N GLN A 639 21.24 -13.35 -8.77
CA GLN A 639 20.23 -12.35 -8.40
C GLN A 639 19.78 -11.49 -9.58
N THR A 640 20.67 -11.08 -10.49
CA THR A 640 20.26 -10.36 -11.72
C THR A 640 19.46 -11.24 -12.66
N LYS A 641 19.82 -12.53 -12.82
CA LYS A 641 19.03 -13.49 -13.62
C LYS A 641 17.68 -13.83 -12.99
N GLU A 642 17.59 -13.87 -11.66
CA GLU A 642 16.33 -14.05 -10.92
C GLU A 642 15.44 -12.82 -11.06
N LEU A 643 16.00 -11.60 -10.97
CA LEU A 643 15.28 -10.36 -11.25
C LEU A 643 14.85 -10.24 -12.72
N GLU A 644 15.69 -10.66 -13.67
CA GLU A 644 15.37 -10.67 -15.09
C GLU A 644 14.30 -11.72 -15.43
N ALA A 645 14.36 -12.91 -14.81
CA ALA A 645 13.32 -13.93 -14.92
C ALA A 645 11.99 -13.45 -14.30
N LEU A 646 12.02 -12.80 -13.13
CA LEU A 646 10.83 -12.19 -12.50
C LEU A 646 10.26 -11.04 -13.34
N ALA A 647 11.11 -10.23 -13.99
CA ALA A 647 10.67 -9.19 -14.91
C ALA A 647 10.00 -9.80 -16.16
N GLN A 648 10.62 -10.81 -16.77
CA GLN A 648 10.03 -11.56 -17.88
C GLN A 648 8.73 -12.26 -17.47
N GLU A 649 8.61 -12.76 -16.24
CA GLU A 649 7.39 -13.39 -15.73
C GLU A 649 6.29 -12.34 -15.45
N LEU A 650 6.65 -11.15 -14.94
CA LEU A 650 5.76 -9.98 -14.87
C LEU A 650 5.23 -9.62 -16.26
N ASP A 651 6.10 -9.46 -17.25
CA ASP A 651 5.71 -9.13 -18.63
C ASP A 651 4.87 -10.24 -19.26
N ARG A 652 5.12 -11.51 -18.91
CA ARG A 652 4.28 -12.65 -19.31
C ARG A 652 2.90 -12.59 -18.67
N VAL A 653 2.77 -12.13 -17.43
CA VAL A 653 1.49 -11.93 -16.73
C VAL A 653 0.74 -10.70 -17.27
N TYR A 654 1.43 -9.59 -17.55
CA TYR A 654 0.84 -8.38 -18.11
C TYR A 654 0.47 -8.50 -19.59
N GLY A 655 1.27 -9.21 -20.38
CA GLY A 655 1.02 -9.53 -21.78
C GLY A 655 0.06 -10.72 -21.99
N SER A 656 -0.29 -11.46 -20.94
CA SER A 656 -1.23 -12.57 -21.04
C SER A 656 -2.66 -12.08 -21.31
N ASN A 657 -3.16 -12.35 -22.52
CA ASN A 657 -4.57 -12.17 -22.87
C ASN A 657 -5.52 -13.14 -22.15
N SER A 658 -5.03 -13.96 -21.21
CA SER A 658 -5.87 -14.80 -20.34
C SER A 658 -6.68 -13.93 -19.37
N TRP A 659 -7.98 -13.79 -19.65
CA TRP A 659 -8.91 -13.04 -18.81
C TRP A 659 -8.99 -13.58 -17.37
N ARG A 660 -8.75 -14.88 -17.16
CA ARG A 660 -8.75 -15.50 -15.81
C ARG A 660 -7.59 -15.03 -14.93
N ILE A 661 -6.41 -14.77 -15.51
CA ILE A 661 -5.22 -14.31 -14.76
C ILE A 661 -5.23 -12.78 -14.62
N THR A 662 -5.65 -12.06 -15.67
CA THR A 662 -5.67 -10.60 -15.64
C THR A 662 -6.90 -10.01 -14.95
N SER A 663 -8.00 -10.75 -14.74
CA SER A 663 -9.19 -10.23 -14.05
C SER A 663 -8.93 -9.77 -12.61
N PRO A 664 -8.28 -10.54 -11.70
CA PRO A 664 -7.93 -10.06 -10.37
C PRO A 664 -7.05 -8.81 -10.38
N ILE A 665 -6.03 -8.77 -11.25
CA ILE A 665 -5.10 -7.65 -11.36
C ILE A 665 -5.80 -6.40 -11.92
N ARG A 666 -6.69 -6.55 -12.92
CA ARG A 666 -7.55 -5.47 -13.42
C ARG A 666 -8.58 -5.03 -12.38
N ALA A 667 -9.11 -5.93 -11.55
CA ALA A 667 -9.99 -5.58 -10.44
C ALA A 667 -9.25 -4.73 -9.38
N VAL A 668 -8.05 -5.13 -8.96
CA VAL A 668 -7.20 -4.34 -8.05
C VAL A 668 -6.79 -3.00 -8.67
N ARG A 669 -6.36 -2.98 -9.93
CA ARG A 669 -6.03 -1.73 -10.65
C ARG A 669 -7.27 -0.83 -10.81
N SER A 670 -8.47 -1.40 -10.98
CA SER A 670 -9.73 -0.64 -10.99
C SER A 670 -10.11 -0.10 -9.61
N LYS A 671 -9.82 -0.82 -8.52
CA LYS A 671 -10.01 -0.33 -7.15
C LYS A 671 -9.04 0.82 -6.83
N PHE A 672 -7.77 0.72 -7.21
CA PHE A 672 -6.81 1.81 -7.07
C PHE A 672 -7.15 3.02 -7.94
N MET A 673 -7.54 2.83 -9.21
CA MET A 673 -7.93 3.94 -10.09
C MET A 673 -9.28 4.57 -9.70
N LYS A 674 -10.22 3.82 -9.12
CA LYS A 674 -11.44 4.36 -8.50
C LYS A 674 -11.23 4.95 -7.09
N GLY A 675 -10.01 4.86 -6.56
CA GLY A 675 -9.59 5.54 -5.33
C GLY A 675 -8.66 6.73 -5.59
N ALA A 676 -8.65 7.27 -6.82
CA ALA A 676 -7.68 8.27 -7.28
C ALA A 676 -8.28 9.35 -8.21
N THR A 677 -9.58 9.64 -8.08
CA THR A 677 -10.36 10.63 -8.88
C THR A 677 -11.05 11.65 -8.00
#